data_AF-A0A956G802-F1
#
_entry.id   AF-A0A956G802-F1
#
_cell.length_a   1.000
_cell.length_b   1.000
_cell.length_c   1.000
_cell.angle_alpha   90.00
_cell.angle_beta   90.00
_cell.angle_gamma   90.00
#
_symmetry.space_group_name_H-M   'P 1'
#
loop_
_entity.id
_entity.type
_entity.pdbx_description
1 polymer ?
#
loop_
_entity_poly.entity_id
_entity_poly.type
_entity_poly.pdbx_seq_one_letter_code
_entity_poly.pdbx_strand_id
1 'polypeptide(L)'
;IERDENLQLKEFPTLNHVIGWVRQNRPDLAAPASAPTPAPTSTPEMTAPEPSASSTDAVPRRVPRAVLRPALELCKPTGIELSSGDRVIVMCDRSGACAALAEALGQRGVEVLLMEACSTEDFDKHLADIIATGPVAGVFWLPALDAAAGFDALDRDGWRHDTRVYVKLAYRLARALYEQLDSGRFFISATRLGGRHGYDSAGAARPLGGAVSGFTKALSRERGNATIKVVDFELAAEPAAIAQLLIAEAMHDPGACEVGYADQARWTLTLSPGPLPANTAHAGAALALGADTVYVVTGAAGSIVSAIVCDLARTGGTFHLLDLAPAPERENPDLARIDNDLDGLKRDLMQRLQAQSEGKRVTPVMVQKALASIERAAAAKRAMDAIEAAGGSATYHSLDLTDAAAVGDVMGGICKQHGRVDVLMHAAGLEISHFLPDKRPEEFDLVFDVKVDGWLNLLAALGETPLGAAVVFSSIAGRFGNGGQTDYSAANDLLCKHVSSFRSARPATRGIAIDWTAWRDIGMAARGSIPKMMELAGIDMLAPRDGVPVVRRELEHPAANDEIVVAQRLGLLTDELDTSGGLDLDAVSARASGPMTTRVASASIFDGFTVEATLDPSEQPFLYDHQIDGTPVLPGVMGIEAFAEAARVLYPDWHVAAIEDVAFLAPFKFYRNEPRTVTVNAFFTRDGEALIGDFRLRGQRALASGETREQTHFSARVRLEREPLSLPAGDGAQRDDGAPAVKRDDIYRIYFHGPAYRVLDTVWRQGERVAGLMPRELPANHSPSERSTVMAPRLIELCFQTAGVWEIGTTGKLGLPWQIDRVRTFRDPQDTAGLVAVVEPDADGQSFNARVTDGDGNVYVELEGYRTVELGGVDEEARQPLQAVTR
;
A
#
# COMPACT_ATOMS: atom_id res chain seq x y z
N ILE A 1 37.67 17.23 5.17
CA ILE A 1 38.25 18.53 5.57
C ILE A 1 38.96 18.25 6.88
N GLU A 2 40.26 18.49 6.96
CA GLU A 2 41.01 18.26 8.20
C GLU A 2 40.51 19.19 9.31
N ARG A 3 40.66 18.76 10.57
CA ARG A 3 40.17 19.50 11.73
C ARG A 3 41.07 20.70 12.00
N ASP A 4 40.51 21.92 11.90
CA ASP A 4 41.19 23.17 12.26
C ASP A 4 40.82 23.57 13.69
N GLU A 5 41.81 23.61 14.58
CA GLU A 5 41.62 23.91 16.01
C GLU A 5 41.35 25.40 16.28
N ASN A 6 41.53 26.29 15.30
CA ASN A 6 41.26 27.72 15.44
C ASN A 6 39.84 28.13 15.04
N LEU A 7 39.01 27.17 14.61
CA LEU A 7 37.71 27.44 14.02
C LEU A 7 36.64 27.68 15.11
N GLN A 8 36.08 28.89 15.17
CA GLN A 8 35.08 29.26 16.17
C GLN A 8 33.66 29.20 15.60
N LEU A 9 32.77 28.42 16.24
CA LEU A 9 31.37 28.23 15.82
C LEU A 9 30.58 29.53 15.59
N LYS A 10 30.95 30.62 16.28
CA LYS A 10 30.33 31.95 16.12
C LYS A 10 30.56 32.59 14.74
N GLU A 11 31.55 32.12 13.98
CA GLU A 11 31.89 32.61 12.64
C GLU A 11 30.98 32.01 11.56
N PHE A 12 30.13 31.03 11.91
CA PHE A 12 29.20 30.33 11.00
C PHE A 12 27.76 30.35 11.53
N PRO A 13 27.09 31.51 11.60
CA PRO A 13 25.79 31.67 12.27
C PRO A 13 24.60 31.03 11.53
N THR A 14 24.81 30.49 10.33
CA THR A 14 23.76 29.90 9.49
C THR A 14 24.31 28.71 8.72
N LEU A 15 23.43 27.76 8.35
CA LEU A 15 23.78 26.61 7.51
C LEU A 15 24.45 27.01 6.18
N ASN A 16 24.05 28.14 5.58
CA ASN A 16 24.65 28.64 4.34
C ASN A 16 26.12 29.05 4.51
N HIS A 17 26.52 29.58 5.67
CA HIS A 17 27.92 29.91 5.96
C HIS A 17 28.76 28.63 6.11
N VAL A 18 28.22 27.59 6.74
CA VAL A 18 28.86 26.27 6.86
C VAL A 18 29.02 25.62 5.48
N ILE A 19 27.98 25.64 4.65
CA ILE A 19 28.03 25.12 3.27
C ILE A 19 29.05 25.89 2.42
N GLY A 20 29.10 27.21 2.55
CA GLY A 20 30.10 28.06 1.88
C GLY A 20 31.53 27.67 2.25
N TRP A 21 31.81 27.48 3.54
CA TRP A 21 33.12 27.05 4.03
C TRP A 21 33.49 25.64 3.55
N VAL A 22 32.55 24.71 3.56
CA VAL A 22 32.75 23.35 3.05
C VAL A 22 33.10 23.38 1.56
N ARG A 23 32.38 24.14 0.75
CA ARG A 23 32.67 24.29 -0.69
C ARG A 23 34.02 24.95 -0.97
N GLN A 24 34.45 25.88 -0.11
CA GLN A 24 35.74 26.55 -0.24
C GLN A 24 36.92 25.62 0.07
N ASN A 25 36.72 24.68 0.99
CA ASN A 25 37.74 23.70 1.43
C ASN A 25 37.61 22.32 0.75
N ARG A 26 36.59 22.13 -0.10
CA ARG A 26 36.36 20.97 -0.97
C ARG A 26 35.98 21.44 -2.38
N PRO A 27 36.95 21.90 -3.18
CA PRO A 27 36.70 22.40 -4.53
C PRO A 27 36.10 21.34 -5.47
N ASP A 28 36.28 20.05 -5.14
CA ASP A 28 35.68 18.89 -5.79
C ASP A 28 34.14 18.82 -5.63
N LEU A 29 33.57 19.58 -4.69
CA LEU A 29 32.11 19.70 -4.47
C LEU A 29 31.51 20.95 -5.14
N ALA A 30 32.29 21.74 -5.89
CA ALA A 30 31.78 22.87 -6.66
C ALA A 30 31.17 22.38 -7.99
N ALA A 31 29.86 22.60 -8.18
CA ALA A 31 29.19 22.28 -9.44
C ALA A 31 29.74 23.15 -10.60
N PRO A 32 29.85 22.63 -11.83
CA PRO A 32 30.26 23.43 -12.99
C PRO A 32 29.23 24.54 -13.27
N ALA A 33 29.74 25.72 -13.66
CA ALA A 33 28.92 26.89 -13.94
C ALA A 33 27.90 26.60 -15.06
N SER A 34 26.61 26.78 -14.74
CA SER A 34 25.51 26.72 -15.69
C SER A 34 25.64 27.84 -16.74
N ALA A 35 25.38 27.50 -18.01
CA ALA A 35 25.34 28.40 -19.15
C ALA A 35 24.38 29.60 -18.93
N PRO A 36 24.60 30.75 -19.61
CA PRO A 36 23.84 31.97 -19.35
C PRO A 36 22.36 31.84 -19.75
N THR A 37 21.49 32.18 -18.81
CA THR A 37 20.04 32.28 -18.94
C THR A 37 19.65 33.35 -19.99
N PRO A 38 18.76 33.05 -20.96
CA PRO A 38 18.20 34.09 -21.83
C PRO A 38 17.33 35.07 -21.04
N ALA A 39 17.30 36.32 -21.49
CA ALA A 39 16.54 37.42 -20.90
C ALA A 39 15.02 37.15 -20.83
N PRO A 40 14.30 37.73 -19.85
CA PRO A 40 12.90 37.42 -19.60
C PRO A 40 12.02 37.99 -20.72
N THR A 41 11.33 37.10 -21.42
CA THR A 41 10.18 37.45 -22.26
C THR A 41 8.94 37.49 -21.36
N SER A 42 8.14 38.54 -21.55
CA SER A 42 6.92 38.85 -20.82
C SER A 42 6.02 37.63 -20.60
N THR A 43 5.68 37.36 -19.35
CA THR A 43 4.72 36.35 -18.91
C THR A 43 3.33 36.68 -19.50
N PRO A 44 2.73 35.82 -20.33
CA PRO A 44 1.31 35.93 -20.63
C PRO A 44 0.52 35.59 -19.35
N GLU A 45 -0.57 36.33 -19.10
CA GLU A 45 -1.59 35.99 -18.11
C GLU A 45 -1.93 34.50 -18.19
N MET A 46 -1.65 33.79 -17.10
CA MET A 46 -1.88 32.37 -16.96
C MET A 46 -3.32 32.16 -16.49
N THR A 47 -4.28 32.21 -17.43
CA THR A 47 -5.56 31.53 -17.22
C THR A 47 -5.25 30.04 -17.07
N ALA A 48 -5.51 29.49 -15.90
CA ALA A 48 -5.33 28.06 -15.62
C ALA A 48 -6.09 27.24 -16.68
N PRO A 49 -5.44 26.32 -17.41
CA PRO A 49 -6.17 25.41 -18.28
C PRO A 49 -7.06 24.52 -17.41
N GLU A 50 -8.27 24.23 -17.87
CA GLU A 50 -9.15 23.27 -17.22
C GLU A 50 -8.41 21.94 -17.04
N PRO A 51 -8.44 21.32 -15.84
CA PRO A 51 -7.89 19.98 -15.68
C PRO A 51 -8.72 19.01 -16.52
N SER A 52 -8.11 18.47 -17.59
CA SER A 52 -8.65 17.32 -18.30
C SER A 52 -8.69 16.10 -17.36
N ALA A 53 -9.59 15.14 -17.63
CA ALA A 53 -9.63 13.86 -16.92
C ALA A 53 -8.26 13.13 -16.88
N SER A 54 -7.34 13.43 -17.80
CA SER A 54 -5.98 12.88 -17.82
C SER A 54 -5.04 13.47 -16.77
N SER A 55 -5.32 14.64 -16.19
CA SER A 55 -4.47 15.26 -15.18
C SER A 55 -4.67 14.68 -13.78
N THR A 56 -5.88 14.18 -13.49
CA THR A 56 -6.22 13.53 -12.21
C THR A 56 -5.66 12.12 -12.06
N ASP A 57 -5.22 11.49 -13.15
CA ASP A 57 -4.53 10.19 -13.15
C ASP A 57 -3.00 10.33 -13.00
N ALA A 58 -2.48 11.56 -12.93
CA ALA A 58 -1.04 11.80 -12.83
C ALA A 58 -0.44 11.41 -11.46
N VAL A 59 -1.25 11.37 -10.40
CA VAL A 59 -0.83 10.96 -9.06
C VAL A 59 -1.42 9.58 -8.75
N PRO A 60 -0.58 8.58 -8.45
CA PRO A 60 -1.05 7.25 -8.11
C PRO A 60 -2.05 7.27 -6.94
N ARG A 61 -3.25 6.73 -7.17
CA ARG A 61 -4.19 6.36 -6.11
C ARG A 61 -3.76 5.00 -5.55
N ARG A 62 -3.30 4.97 -4.30
CA ARG A 62 -2.93 3.72 -3.60
C ARG A 62 -3.89 3.48 -2.44
N VAL A 63 -4.26 2.23 -2.23
CA VAL A 63 -5.11 1.81 -1.10
C VAL A 63 -4.34 0.83 -0.21
N PRO A 64 -4.36 1.00 1.12
CA PRO A 64 -3.87 -0.03 2.03
C PRO A 64 -4.67 -1.33 1.83
N ARG A 65 -3.97 -2.46 1.69
CA ARG A 65 -4.57 -3.78 1.53
C ARG A 65 -3.95 -4.75 2.53
N ALA A 66 -4.82 -5.45 3.27
CA ALA A 66 -4.38 -6.54 4.14
C ALA A 66 -3.93 -7.73 3.28
N VAL A 67 -2.71 -8.22 3.55
CA VAL A 67 -2.10 -9.39 2.91
C VAL A 67 -1.51 -10.29 3.97
N LEU A 68 -1.39 -11.58 3.67
CA LEU A 68 -0.77 -12.55 4.55
C LEU A 68 0.71 -12.23 4.72
N ARG A 69 1.15 -12.32 5.97
CA ARG A 69 2.53 -12.19 6.39
C ARG A 69 3.06 -13.60 6.69
N PRO A 70 4.35 -13.91 6.37
CA PRO A 70 4.93 -15.21 6.71
C PRO A 70 4.76 -15.55 8.19
N ALA A 71 4.55 -16.83 8.48
CA ALA A 71 4.45 -17.34 9.83
C ALA A 71 5.78 -17.15 10.58
N LEU A 72 5.73 -16.97 11.91
CA LEU A 72 6.88 -16.51 12.70
C LEU A 72 8.06 -17.49 12.70
N GLU A 73 7.80 -18.78 12.52
CA GLU A 73 8.83 -19.82 12.38
C GLU A 73 9.68 -19.67 11.10
N LEU A 74 9.23 -18.84 10.14
CA LEU A 74 9.97 -18.49 8.93
C LEU A 74 10.70 -17.16 9.06
N CYS A 75 10.52 -16.46 10.19
CA CYS A 75 11.06 -15.14 10.41
C CYS A 75 12.33 -15.19 11.25
N LYS A 76 13.24 -14.24 10.99
CA LYS A 76 14.45 -14.05 11.78
C LYS A 76 14.10 -13.71 13.24
N PRO A 77 14.95 -14.08 14.21
CA PRO A 77 14.87 -13.54 15.55
C PRO A 77 15.20 -12.04 15.56
N THR A 78 14.61 -11.30 16.49
CA THR A 78 14.88 -9.86 16.73
C THR A 78 16.08 -9.63 17.65
N GLY A 79 16.60 -10.70 18.27
CA GLY A 79 17.61 -10.64 19.33
C GLY A 79 17.04 -10.47 20.74
N ILE A 80 15.71 -10.41 20.87
CA ILE A 80 15.02 -10.37 22.17
C ILE A 80 14.75 -11.79 22.65
N GLU A 81 15.19 -12.11 23.88
CA GLU A 81 15.05 -13.46 24.45
C GLU A 81 13.90 -13.59 25.47
N LEU A 82 13.58 -12.51 26.21
CA LEU A 82 12.61 -12.51 27.30
C LEU A 82 12.91 -13.62 28.31
N SER A 83 14.04 -13.52 28.98
CA SER A 83 14.60 -14.56 29.85
C SER A 83 14.79 -14.09 31.30
N SER A 84 15.29 -14.99 32.15
CA SER A 84 15.50 -14.69 33.58
C SER A 84 16.41 -13.48 33.78
N GLY A 85 15.90 -12.46 34.47
CA GLY A 85 16.62 -11.21 34.75
C GLY A 85 16.20 -10.04 33.85
N ASP A 86 15.41 -10.28 32.80
CA ASP A 86 14.76 -9.20 32.06
C ASP A 86 13.66 -8.55 32.90
N ARG A 87 13.55 -7.23 32.80
CA ARG A 87 12.51 -6.43 33.44
C ARG A 87 11.59 -5.85 32.38
N VAL A 88 10.31 -6.19 32.38
CA VAL A 88 9.37 -5.81 31.32
C VAL A 88 8.19 -5.06 31.90
N ILE A 89 7.89 -3.89 31.33
CA ILE A 89 6.70 -3.13 31.70
C ILE A 89 5.51 -3.66 30.90
N VAL A 90 4.40 -3.90 31.59
CA VAL A 90 3.11 -4.23 30.94
C VAL A 90 2.08 -3.20 31.38
N MET A 91 1.64 -2.35 30.45
CA MET A 91 0.48 -1.50 30.67
C MET A 91 -0.78 -2.33 30.43
N CYS A 92 -1.54 -2.58 31.49
CA CYS A 92 -2.65 -3.51 31.47
C CYS A 92 -3.88 -3.00 30.71
N ASP A 93 -4.50 -3.92 29.99
CA ASP A 93 -5.90 -3.88 29.59
C ASP A 93 -6.81 -4.39 30.73
N ARG A 94 -8.12 -4.21 30.58
CA ARG A 94 -9.17 -4.75 31.45
C ARG A 94 -9.79 -6.04 30.90
N SER A 95 -9.41 -6.48 29.69
CA SER A 95 -9.96 -7.67 29.02
C SER A 95 -9.30 -9.00 29.43
N GLY A 96 -8.26 -8.96 30.28
CA GLY A 96 -7.59 -10.13 30.85
C GLY A 96 -6.30 -10.55 30.13
N ALA A 97 -5.91 -9.90 29.03
CA ALA A 97 -4.67 -10.21 28.33
C ALA A 97 -3.43 -9.88 29.18
N CYS A 98 -3.50 -8.82 30.01
CA CYS A 98 -2.44 -8.45 30.94
C CYS A 98 -2.09 -9.58 31.91
N ALA A 99 -3.10 -10.20 32.51
CA ALA A 99 -2.89 -11.29 33.46
C ALA A 99 -2.25 -12.51 32.78
N ALA A 100 -2.75 -12.89 31.61
CA ALA A 100 -2.20 -14.01 30.83
C ALA A 100 -0.75 -13.74 30.38
N LEU A 101 -0.44 -12.50 29.98
CA LEU A 101 0.90 -12.09 29.57
C LEU A 101 1.87 -12.07 30.75
N ALA A 102 1.44 -11.53 31.90
CA ALA A 102 2.24 -11.51 33.11
C ALA A 102 2.58 -12.93 33.59
N GLU A 103 1.61 -13.86 33.53
CA GLU A 103 1.84 -15.27 33.85
C GLU A 103 2.85 -15.90 32.87
N ALA A 104 2.64 -15.73 31.55
CA ALA A 104 3.51 -16.30 30.53
C ALA A 104 4.95 -15.77 30.62
N LEU A 105 5.14 -14.48 30.89
CA LEU A 105 6.46 -13.87 31.13
C LEU A 105 7.09 -14.37 32.43
N GLY A 106 6.30 -14.46 33.52
CA GLY A 106 6.76 -14.96 34.81
C GLY A 106 7.26 -16.41 34.75
N GLN A 107 6.60 -17.27 33.96
CA GLN A 107 7.05 -18.65 33.71
C GLN A 107 8.42 -18.71 33.01
N ARG A 108 8.82 -17.65 32.29
CA ARG A 108 10.16 -17.50 31.67
C ARG A 108 11.19 -16.86 32.60
N GLY A 109 10.81 -16.50 33.83
CA GLY A 109 11.67 -15.84 34.81
C GLY A 109 11.82 -14.32 34.61
N VAL A 110 10.99 -13.71 33.76
CA VAL A 110 10.97 -12.26 33.54
C VAL A 110 10.33 -11.56 34.74
N GLU A 111 10.94 -10.47 35.21
CA GLU A 111 10.35 -9.57 36.20
C GLU A 111 9.31 -8.67 35.50
N VAL A 112 8.04 -8.89 35.82
CA VAL A 112 6.92 -8.15 35.21
C VAL A 112 6.55 -6.95 36.08
N LEU A 113 6.63 -5.76 35.49
CA LEU A 113 6.31 -4.47 36.10
C LEU A 113 4.94 -4.01 35.57
N LEU A 114 3.89 -4.31 36.33
CA LEU A 114 2.52 -4.00 35.92
C LEU A 114 2.22 -2.51 36.12
N MET A 115 1.59 -1.90 35.13
CA MET A 115 1.02 -0.56 35.21
C MET A 115 -0.46 -0.60 34.85
N GLU A 116 -1.28 0.15 35.58
CA GLU A 116 -2.72 0.25 35.36
C GLU A 116 -3.13 1.69 35.01
N ALA A 117 -4.33 1.83 34.43
CA ALA A 117 -4.90 3.14 34.16
C ALA A 117 -5.17 3.90 35.47
N CYS A 118 -4.46 5.00 35.68
CA CYS A 118 -4.59 5.87 36.85
C CYS A 118 -4.58 7.36 36.44
N SER A 119 -4.47 8.24 37.43
CA SER A 119 -4.29 9.67 37.16
C SER A 119 -2.92 9.91 36.49
N THR A 120 -2.81 10.95 35.70
CA THR A 120 -1.55 11.36 35.05
C THR A 120 -0.42 11.56 36.08
N GLU A 121 -0.72 12.11 37.25
CA GLU A 121 0.26 12.33 38.31
C GLU A 121 0.74 11.01 38.95
N ASP A 122 -0.19 10.10 39.25
CA ASP A 122 0.16 8.79 39.83
C ASP A 122 0.91 7.92 38.83
N PHE A 123 0.59 8.05 37.54
CA PHE A 123 1.30 7.37 36.46
C PHE A 123 2.78 7.78 36.40
N ASP A 124 3.07 9.09 36.48
CA ASP A 124 4.47 9.57 36.50
C ASP A 124 5.25 9.07 37.70
N LYS A 125 4.62 9.11 38.89
CA LYS A 125 5.26 8.66 40.13
C LYS A 125 5.65 7.19 40.00
N HIS A 126 4.70 6.35 39.59
CA HIS A 126 4.94 4.92 39.42
C HIS A 126 6.00 4.64 38.33
N LEU A 127 5.94 5.36 37.20
CA LEU A 127 6.94 5.25 36.15
C LEU A 127 8.34 5.66 36.63
N ALA A 128 8.44 6.74 37.41
CA ALA A 128 9.70 7.17 37.98
C ALA A 128 10.28 6.13 38.95
N ASP A 129 9.44 5.50 39.78
CA ASP A 129 9.85 4.42 40.69
C ASP A 129 10.37 3.18 39.93
N ILE A 130 9.69 2.81 38.82
CA ILE A 130 10.13 1.73 37.92
C ILE A 130 11.49 2.05 37.29
N ILE A 131 11.69 3.27 36.80
CA ILE A 131 12.95 3.68 36.17
C ILE A 131 14.08 3.75 37.21
N ALA A 132 13.79 4.22 38.42
CA ALA A 132 14.76 4.33 39.50
C ALA A 132 15.32 2.96 39.95
N THR A 133 14.58 1.88 39.72
CA THR A 133 14.99 0.51 40.09
C THR A 133 15.85 -0.17 39.02
N GLY A 134 16.01 0.43 37.83
CA GLY A 134 16.94 -0.02 36.80
C GLY A 134 16.39 0.07 35.36
N PRO A 135 17.17 -0.33 34.34
CA PRO A 135 16.71 -0.38 32.95
C PRO A 135 15.67 -1.48 32.73
N VAL A 136 14.89 -1.35 31.65
CA VAL A 136 13.87 -2.32 31.24
C VAL A 136 14.19 -2.93 29.87
N ALA A 137 13.88 -4.21 29.69
CA ALA A 137 14.03 -4.94 28.43
C ALA A 137 13.05 -4.45 27.35
N GLY A 138 11.85 -4.06 27.76
CA GLY A 138 10.87 -3.46 26.85
C GLY A 138 9.51 -3.27 27.47
N VAL A 139 8.56 -2.92 26.62
CA VAL A 139 7.18 -2.55 26.98
C VAL A 139 6.19 -3.37 26.17
N PHE A 140 5.17 -3.91 26.85
CA PHE A 140 3.91 -4.31 26.25
C PHE A 140 2.81 -3.31 26.60
N TRP A 141 2.17 -2.73 25.58
CA TRP A 141 1.13 -1.70 25.73
C TRP A 141 -0.24 -2.23 25.30
N LEU A 142 -1.08 -2.59 26.27
CA LEU A 142 -2.34 -3.31 26.04
C LEU A 142 -3.66 -2.51 26.11
N PRO A 143 -3.75 -1.25 26.59
CA PRO A 143 -5.06 -0.61 26.80
C PRO A 143 -6.03 -0.59 25.61
N ALA A 144 -5.53 -0.53 24.37
CA ALA A 144 -6.36 -0.56 23.16
C ALA A 144 -6.96 -1.94 22.83
N LEU A 145 -6.74 -2.96 23.69
CA LEU A 145 -7.50 -4.20 23.70
C LEU A 145 -8.85 -4.09 24.41
N ASP A 146 -9.12 -3.00 25.13
CA ASP A 146 -10.38 -2.77 25.84
C ASP A 146 -11.50 -2.34 24.91
N ALA A 147 -12.74 -2.56 25.36
CA ALA A 147 -13.91 -2.03 24.68
C ALA A 147 -14.07 -0.56 25.08
N ALA A 148 -14.11 0.33 24.10
CA ALA A 148 -14.51 1.72 24.27
C ALA A 148 -16.03 1.85 24.08
N ALA A 149 -16.62 2.96 24.55
CA ALA A 149 -18.00 3.28 24.25
C ALA A 149 -18.23 3.37 22.72
N GLY A 150 -19.32 2.80 22.24
CA GLY A 150 -19.68 2.82 20.82
C GLY A 150 -20.14 4.21 20.34
N PHE A 151 -20.27 4.36 19.02
CA PHE A 151 -20.68 5.60 18.35
C PHE A 151 -22.02 6.16 18.86
N ASP A 152 -22.94 5.33 19.34
CA ASP A 152 -24.26 5.80 19.78
C ASP A 152 -24.25 6.31 21.23
N ALA A 153 -23.14 6.08 21.95
CA ALA A 153 -22.97 6.39 23.35
C ALA A 153 -21.82 7.39 23.57
N LEU A 154 -21.61 8.33 22.63
CA LEU A 154 -20.55 9.35 22.61
C LEU A 154 -20.58 10.24 23.86
N ASP A 155 -20.15 9.69 24.98
CA ASP A 155 -19.83 10.39 26.20
C ASP A 155 -18.43 10.99 26.04
N ARG A 156 -18.38 12.33 26.10
CA ARG A 156 -17.14 13.09 25.97
C ARG A 156 -16.15 12.74 27.08
N ASP A 157 -16.64 12.45 28.28
CA ASP A 157 -15.79 12.12 29.42
C ASP A 157 -15.15 10.74 29.22
N GLY A 158 -15.94 9.75 28.77
CA GLY A 158 -15.44 8.44 28.34
C GLY A 158 -14.40 8.54 27.23
N TRP A 159 -14.66 9.31 26.17
CA TRP A 159 -13.71 9.49 25.07
C TRP A 159 -12.38 10.09 25.51
N ARG A 160 -12.42 11.16 26.30
CA ARG A 160 -11.20 11.81 26.83
C ARG A 160 -10.45 10.91 27.80
N HIS A 161 -11.19 10.11 28.58
CA HIS A 161 -10.59 9.07 29.40
C HIS A 161 -9.84 8.05 28.53
N ASP A 162 -10.51 7.45 27.55
CA ASP A 162 -9.93 6.39 26.72
C ASP A 162 -8.75 6.89 25.89
N THR A 163 -8.86 8.04 25.21
CA THR A 163 -7.75 8.62 24.45
C THR A 163 -6.55 8.98 25.34
N ARG A 164 -6.79 9.50 26.55
CA ARG A 164 -5.72 9.72 27.53
C ARG A 164 -5.01 8.41 27.87
N VAL A 165 -5.77 7.38 28.23
CA VAL A 165 -5.22 6.09 28.64
C VAL A 165 -4.52 5.40 27.48
N TYR A 166 -5.06 5.47 26.27
CA TYR A 166 -4.57 4.69 25.13
C TYR A 166 -3.31 5.28 24.51
N VAL A 167 -3.21 6.61 24.39
CA VAL A 167 -2.09 7.24 23.65
C VAL A 167 -1.34 8.30 24.45
N LYS A 168 -2.02 9.13 25.27
CA LYS A 168 -1.33 10.19 26.02
C LYS A 168 -0.45 9.62 27.12
N LEU A 169 -0.86 8.55 27.80
CA LEU A 169 0.01 7.82 28.73
C LEU A 169 1.12 7.04 28.00
N ALA A 170 0.87 6.54 26.78
CA ALA A 170 1.88 5.88 25.96
C ALA A 170 3.02 6.84 25.61
N TYR A 171 2.66 8.08 25.23
CA TYR A 171 3.61 9.18 25.02
C TYR A 171 4.50 9.40 26.24
N ARG A 172 3.94 9.43 27.45
CA ARG A 172 4.71 9.68 28.69
C ARG A 172 5.68 8.54 28.99
N LEU A 173 5.22 7.30 28.83
CA LEU A 173 6.04 6.11 29.00
C LEU A 173 7.20 6.08 27.98
N ALA A 174 6.89 6.20 26.69
CA ALA A 174 7.90 6.17 25.63
C ALA A 174 8.89 7.33 25.74
N ARG A 175 8.44 8.53 26.15
CA ARG A 175 9.31 9.68 26.39
C ARG A 175 10.29 9.42 27.53
N ALA A 176 9.85 8.83 28.63
CA ALA A 176 10.72 8.51 29.77
C ALA A 176 11.73 7.40 29.45
N LEU A 177 11.35 6.46 28.57
CA LEU A 177 12.19 5.35 28.14
C LEU A 177 12.96 5.63 26.85
N TYR A 178 12.86 6.83 26.27
CA TYR A 178 13.29 7.11 24.90
C TYR A 178 14.74 6.67 24.65
N GLU A 179 15.66 7.05 25.53
CA GLU A 179 17.08 6.68 25.39
C GLU A 179 17.36 5.18 25.59
N GLN A 180 16.49 4.48 26.33
CA GLN A 180 16.60 3.03 26.52
C GLN A 180 16.09 2.25 25.31
N LEU A 181 15.24 2.82 24.45
CA LEU A 181 14.69 2.12 23.27
C LEU A 181 15.74 2.04 22.16
N ASP A 182 16.66 1.09 22.24
CA ASP A 182 17.70 0.85 21.23
C ASP A 182 17.76 -0.65 20.87
N SER A 183 18.80 -1.07 20.15
CA SER A 183 19.05 -2.47 19.78
C SER A 183 18.90 -3.44 20.97
N GLY A 184 18.16 -4.53 20.74
CA GLY A 184 17.84 -5.53 21.76
C GLY A 184 16.72 -5.14 22.74
N ARG A 185 16.06 -4.00 22.53
CA ARG A 185 14.92 -3.53 23.33
C ARG A 185 13.66 -3.44 22.48
N PHE A 186 12.50 -3.40 23.11
CA PHE A 186 11.21 -3.37 22.39
C PHE A 186 10.14 -2.46 22.97
N PHE A 187 9.21 -2.08 22.10
CA PHE A 187 7.93 -1.49 22.44
C PHE A 187 6.85 -2.12 21.55
N ILE A 188 6.05 -3.03 22.12
CA ILE A 188 4.98 -3.72 21.40
C ILE A 188 3.64 -3.23 21.92
N SER A 189 2.82 -2.66 21.04
CA SER A 189 1.45 -2.27 21.35
C SER A 189 0.44 -3.27 20.80
N ALA A 190 -0.69 -3.42 21.49
CA ALA A 190 -1.76 -4.34 21.11
C ALA A 190 -3.07 -3.58 20.85
N THR A 191 -3.77 -3.93 19.78
CA THR A 191 -5.05 -3.32 19.39
C THR A 191 -6.09 -4.39 19.03
N ARG A 192 -7.39 -4.02 19.03
CA ARG A 192 -8.49 -4.86 18.52
C ARG A 192 -9.30 -4.15 17.43
N LEU A 193 -8.65 -3.79 16.34
CA LEU A 193 -9.25 -3.20 15.14
C LEU A 193 -9.98 -4.24 14.27
N GLY A 194 -9.78 -5.55 14.50
CA GLY A 194 -10.40 -6.62 13.71
C GLY A 194 -9.40 -7.71 13.27
N GLY A 195 -8.12 -7.56 13.62
CA GLY A 195 -7.05 -8.48 13.25
C GLY A 195 -6.46 -8.24 11.85
N ARG A 196 -7.03 -7.29 11.10
CA ARG A 196 -6.55 -6.80 9.80
C ARG A 196 -6.44 -5.27 9.77
N HIS A 197 -6.15 -4.67 10.91
CA HIS A 197 -5.98 -3.23 11.15
C HIS A 197 -7.20 -2.39 10.73
N GLY A 198 -8.39 -2.98 10.71
CA GLY A 198 -9.63 -2.33 10.27
C GLY A 198 -9.73 -2.12 8.75
N TYR A 199 -8.99 -2.89 7.94
CA TYR A 199 -9.12 -2.91 6.47
C TYR A 199 -9.88 -4.12 5.94
N ASP A 200 -10.52 -4.88 6.81
CA ASP A 200 -11.48 -5.90 6.40
C ASP A 200 -12.80 -5.27 5.91
N SER A 201 -13.73 -6.11 5.46
CA SER A 201 -15.02 -5.67 4.93
C SER A 201 -15.90 -5.00 5.98
N ALA A 202 -15.76 -5.33 7.27
CA ALA A 202 -16.55 -4.75 8.37
C ALA A 202 -16.01 -3.39 8.86
N GLY A 203 -14.75 -3.10 8.55
CA GLY A 203 -14.03 -1.92 9.01
C GLY A 203 -13.53 -2.06 10.44
N ALA A 204 -12.92 -1.00 10.97
CA ALA A 204 -12.31 -1.05 12.30
C ALA A 204 -13.34 -1.34 13.41
N ALA A 205 -13.19 -2.47 14.10
CA ALA A 205 -14.09 -2.89 15.17
C ALA A 205 -14.00 -1.99 16.43
N ARG A 206 -12.78 -1.54 16.78
CA ARG A 206 -12.53 -0.62 17.90
C ARG A 206 -11.62 0.53 17.46
N PRO A 207 -12.16 1.56 16.79
CA PRO A 207 -11.36 2.53 16.04
C PRO A 207 -10.36 3.33 16.87
N LEU A 208 -10.55 3.45 18.20
CA LEU A 208 -9.59 4.08 19.11
C LEU A 208 -8.18 3.45 19.07
N GLY A 209 -8.06 2.18 18.66
CA GLY A 209 -6.76 1.54 18.41
C GLY A 209 -5.92 2.25 17.34
N GLY A 210 -6.53 3.02 16.44
CA GLY A 210 -5.82 3.83 15.44
C GLY A 210 -4.88 4.86 16.06
N ALA A 211 -5.22 5.45 17.21
CA ALA A 211 -4.33 6.35 17.92
C ALA A 211 -3.04 5.64 18.38
N VAL A 212 -3.18 4.41 18.87
CA VAL A 212 -2.05 3.57 19.31
C VAL A 212 -1.21 3.12 18.12
N SER A 213 -1.84 2.71 17.02
CA SER A 213 -1.13 2.31 15.80
C SER A 213 -0.30 3.47 15.23
N GLY A 214 -0.92 4.64 15.01
CA GLY A 214 -0.25 5.84 14.52
C GLY A 214 0.92 6.27 15.41
N PHE A 215 0.74 6.27 16.73
CA PHE A 215 1.80 6.56 17.70
C PHE A 215 2.98 5.57 17.58
N THR A 216 2.67 4.27 17.54
CA THR A 216 3.66 3.20 17.54
C THR A 216 4.53 3.24 16.28
N LYS A 217 3.93 3.49 15.12
CA LYS A 217 4.67 3.65 13.85
C LYS A 217 5.60 4.85 13.87
N ALA A 218 5.13 5.99 14.36
CA ALA A 218 5.97 7.17 14.47
C ALA A 218 7.15 6.94 15.44
N LEU A 219 6.90 6.27 16.58
CA LEU A 219 7.95 5.87 17.51
C LEU A 219 8.97 4.92 16.86
N SER A 220 8.52 3.97 16.03
CA SER A 220 9.40 3.10 15.24
C SER A 220 10.31 3.90 14.31
N ARG A 221 9.82 4.99 13.71
CA ARG A 221 10.65 5.91 12.89
C ARG A 221 11.65 6.72 13.72
N GLU A 222 11.34 7.05 14.98
CA GLU A 222 12.27 7.75 15.87
C GLU A 222 13.36 6.82 16.43
N ARG A 223 13.01 5.57 16.73
CA ARG A 223 13.89 4.58 17.39
C ARG A 223 14.03 3.31 16.56
N GLY A 224 14.46 3.45 15.31
CA GLY A 224 14.53 2.35 14.32
C GLY A 224 15.47 1.20 14.66
N ASN A 225 16.35 1.33 15.66
CA ASN A 225 17.19 0.23 16.14
C ASN A 225 16.45 -0.72 17.10
N ALA A 226 15.35 -0.26 17.73
CA ALA A 226 14.58 -1.06 18.66
C ALA A 226 13.47 -1.83 17.92
N THR A 227 13.00 -2.94 18.49
CA THR A 227 11.85 -3.68 17.93
C THR A 227 10.55 -3.00 18.34
N ILE A 228 9.93 -2.26 17.43
CA ILE A 228 8.71 -1.49 17.72
C ILE A 228 7.59 -1.91 16.77
N LYS A 229 6.51 -2.47 17.33
CA LYS A 229 5.40 -3.04 16.56
C LYS A 229 4.06 -2.74 17.18
N VAL A 230 3.05 -2.64 16.33
CA VAL A 230 1.64 -2.72 16.70
C VAL A 230 1.07 -4.05 16.20
N VAL A 231 0.50 -4.81 17.13
CA VAL A 231 -0.13 -6.10 16.87
C VAL A 231 -1.64 -5.97 17.03
N ASP A 232 -2.37 -6.21 15.96
CA ASP A 232 -3.82 -6.14 15.92
C ASP A 232 -4.46 -7.53 16.03
N PHE A 233 -5.54 -7.64 16.78
CA PHE A 233 -6.25 -8.89 17.02
C PHE A 233 -7.73 -8.80 16.65
N GLU A 234 -8.28 -9.91 16.16
CA GLU A 234 -9.72 -10.07 16.01
C GLU A 234 -10.45 -10.03 17.36
N LEU A 235 -11.75 -9.69 17.34
CA LEU A 235 -12.54 -9.54 18.55
C LEU A 235 -12.63 -10.85 19.37
N ALA A 236 -12.65 -11.99 18.69
CA ALA A 236 -12.73 -13.32 19.29
C ALA A 236 -11.39 -13.83 19.86
N ALA A 237 -10.29 -13.09 19.72
CA ALA A 237 -8.99 -13.52 20.21
C ALA A 237 -8.98 -13.65 21.74
N GLU A 238 -8.63 -14.85 22.21
CA GLU A 238 -8.57 -15.20 23.63
C GLU A 238 -7.33 -14.57 24.32
N PRO A 239 -7.44 -14.12 25.58
CA PRO A 239 -6.34 -13.50 26.32
C PRO A 239 -5.02 -14.28 26.31
N ALA A 240 -5.09 -15.61 26.46
CA ALA A 240 -3.91 -16.47 26.47
C ALA A 240 -3.22 -16.54 25.10
N ALA A 241 -3.99 -16.55 24.01
CA ALA A 241 -3.45 -16.54 22.65
C ALA A 241 -2.79 -15.18 22.36
N ILE A 242 -3.43 -14.07 22.75
CA ILE A 242 -2.88 -12.71 22.64
C ILE A 242 -1.51 -12.65 23.34
N ALA A 243 -1.44 -13.12 24.59
CA ALA A 243 -0.19 -13.12 25.36
C ALA A 243 0.95 -13.87 24.65
N GLN A 244 0.69 -15.08 24.17
CA GLN A 244 1.69 -15.89 23.47
C GLN A 244 2.16 -15.24 22.15
N LEU A 245 1.22 -14.70 21.37
CA LEU A 245 1.53 -14.05 20.11
C LEU A 245 2.32 -12.75 20.31
N LEU A 246 2.01 -11.96 21.33
CA LEU A 246 2.78 -10.75 21.66
C LEU A 246 4.23 -11.07 22.04
N ILE A 247 4.46 -12.11 22.83
CA ILE A 247 5.81 -12.59 23.16
C ILE A 247 6.53 -13.03 21.88
N ALA A 248 5.86 -13.83 21.04
CA ALA A 248 6.46 -14.34 19.81
C ALA A 248 6.84 -13.21 18.83
N GLU A 249 5.98 -12.19 18.70
CA GLU A 249 6.24 -10.99 17.89
C GLU A 249 7.36 -10.11 18.43
N ALA A 250 7.54 -10.03 19.75
CA ALA A 250 8.69 -9.36 20.33
C ALA A 250 10.00 -10.06 19.95
N MET A 251 9.98 -11.40 19.88
CA MET A 251 11.17 -12.23 19.67
C MET A 251 11.52 -12.47 18.19
N HIS A 252 10.60 -12.28 17.25
CA HIS A 252 10.78 -12.64 15.83
C HIS A 252 10.26 -11.56 14.88
N ASP A 253 10.67 -11.65 13.62
CA ASP A 253 10.29 -10.76 12.52
C ASP A 253 10.66 -9.28 12.74
N PRO A 254 11.93 -8.89 12.53
CA PRO A 254 12.34 -7.48 12.57
C PRO A 254 11.83 -6.66 11.37
N GLY A 255 11.19 -7.29 10.38
CA GLY A 255 10.83 -6.66 9.11
C GLY A 255 9.48 -5.94 9.10
N ALA A 256 8.62 -6.13 10.11
CA ALA A 256 7.26 -5.60 10.12
C ALA A 256 6.94 -4.80 11.39
N CYS A 257 6.42 -3.57 11.21
CA CYS A 257 5.90 -2.74 12.29
C CYS A 257 4.39 -2.99 12.53
N GLU A 258 3.61 -3.22 11.48
CA GLU A 258 2.18 -3.48 11.56
C GLU A 258 1.89 -4.96 11.29
N VAL A 259 1.40 -5.67 12.32
CA VAL A 259 1.05 -7.09 12.24
C VAL A 259 -0.37 -7.32 12.73
N GLY A 260 -1.12 -8.19 12.08
CA GLY A 260 -2.50 -8.52 12.46
C GLY A 260 -2.72 -10.02 12.58
N TYR A 261 -3.63 -10.43 13.47
CA TYR A 261 -4.07 -11.81 13.64
C TYR A 261 -5.58 -11.92 13.50
N ALA A 262 -6.02 -12.59 12.44
CA ALA A 262 -7.41 -12.89 12.12
C ALA A 262 -7.51 -14.22 11.39
N ASP A 263 -8.57 -14.99 11.65
CA ASP A 263 -8.85 -16.27 11.00
C ASP A 263 -7.68 -17.27 11.12
N GLN A 264 -6.99 -17.29 12.27
CA GLN A 264 -5.79 -18.11 12.49
C GLN A 264 -4.65 -17.85 11.49
N ALA A 265 -4.61 -16.65 10.90
CA ALA A 265 -3.55 -16.22 10.00
C ALA A 265 -2.89 -14.94 10.50
N ARG A 266 -1.64 -14.76 10.06
CA ARG A 266 -0.85 -13.56 10.31
C ARG A 266 -0.91 -12.64 9.10
N TRP A 267 -1.17 -11.36 9.34
CA TRP A 267 -1.46 -10.35 8.33
C TRP A 267 -0.53 -9.15 8.48
N THR A 268 -0.33 -8.42 7.39
CA THR A 268 0.28 -7.09 7.36
C THR A 268 -0.40 -6.23 6.30
N LEU A 269 0.03 -4.98 6.14
CA LEU A 269 -0.56 -4.03 5.19
C LEU A 269 0.42 -3.67 4.09
N THR A 270 0.01 -3.85 2.85
CA THR A 270 0.74 -3.35 1.67
C THR A 270 -0.04 -2.22 1.00
N LEU A 271 0.54 -1.61 -0.04
CA LEU A 271 -0.13 -0.64 -0.90
C LEU A 271 -0.44 -1.26 -2.25
N SER A 272 -1.72 -1.33 -2.60
CA SER A 272 -2.12 -1.72 -3.95
C SER A 272 -2.43 -0.49 -4.80
N PRO A 273 -1.98 -0.40 -6.06
CA PRO A 273 -2.54 0.54 -7.01
C PRO A 273 -4.04 0.24 -7.15
N GLY A 274 -4.89 1.21 -6.85
CA GLY A 274 -6.33 1.03 -6.92
C GLY A 274 -6.91 1.90 -8.02
N PRO A 275 -7.33 1.36 -9.20
CA PRO A 275 -8.28 2.09 -10.02
C PRO A 275 -9.51 2.43 -9.17
N LEU A 276 -10.22 3.51 -9.49
CA LEU A 276 -11.55 3.73 -8.93
C LEU A 276 -12.38 2.49 -9.31
N PRO A 277 -12.92 1.73 -8.34
CA PRO A 277 -13.55 0.46 -8.64
C PRO A 277 -14.69 0.68 -9.65
N ALA A 278 -14.51 0.16 -10.86
CA ALA A 278 -15.58 0.09 -11.84
C ALA A 278 -16.53 -1.01 -11.37
N ASN A 279 -17.49 -0.65 -10.52
CA ASN A 279 -18.59 -1.51 -10.12
C ASN A 279 -18.16 -2.71 -9.24
N THR A 280 -17.84 -2.46 -7.96
CA THR A 280 -17.76 -3.54 -6.97
C THR A 280 -19.14 -3.77 -6.35
N ALA A 281 -19.46 -5.03 -6.03
CA ALA A 281 -20.71 -5.40 -5.34
C ALA A 281 -20.88 -4.75 -3.95
N HIS A 282 -19.85 -4.04 -3.46
CA HIS A 282 -19.79 -3.31 -2.20
C HIS A 282 -19.54 -1.80 -2.38
N ALA A 283 -19.51 -1.29 -3.62
CA ALA A 283 -19.43 0.15 -3.86
C ALA A 283 -20.77 0.80 -3.49
N GLY A 284 -20.73 1.81 -2.63
CA GLY A 284 -21.88 2.69 -2.42
C GLY A 284 -22.24 3.44 -3.71
N ALA A 285 -23.45 4.00 -3.78
CA ALA A 285 -23.81 4.89 -4.88
C ALA A 285 -22.88 6.12 -4.90
N ALA A 286 -22.51 6.58 -6.09
CA ALA A 286 -21.87 7.89 -6.27
C ALA A 286 -22.71 8.98 -5.60
N LEU A 287 -22.07 9.94 -4.92
CA LEU A 287 -22.80 11.09 -4.41
C LEU A 287 -23.12 12.02 -5.59
N ALA A 288 -24.40 12.24 -5.86
CA ALA A 288 -24.83 13.20 -6.87
C ALA A 288 -24.65 14.63 -6.31
N LEU A 289 -23.46 15.20 -6.51
CA LEU A 289 -23.17 16.59 -6.12
C LEU A 289 -23.95 17.56 -7.02
N GLY A 290 -24.51 18.61 -6.43
CA GLY A 290 -25.35 19.58 -7.14
C GLY A 290 -25.73 20.79 -6.31
N ALA A 291 -26.65 21.60 -6.84
CA ALA A 291 -27.10 22.85 -6.21
C ALA A 291 -27.73 22.66 -4.82
N ASP A 292 -28.28 21.48 -4.53
CA ASP A 292 -28.93 21.16 -3.25
C ASP A 292 -27.98 20.51 -2.23
N THR A 293 -26.71 20.31 -2.57
CA THR A 293 -25.73 19.66 -1.69
C THR A 293 -25.38 20.56 -0.51
N VAL A 294 -25.40 20.01 0.71
CA VAL A 294 -25.01 20.68 1.95
C VAL A 294 -23.63 20.22 2.39
N TYR A 295 -22.66 21.13 2.36
CA TYR A 295 -21.28 20.91 2.77
C TYR A 295 -21.02 21.51 4.16
N VAL A 296 -20.36 20.75 5.03
CA VAL A 296 -19.75 21.25 6.27
C VAL A 296 -18.25 21.01 6.18
N VAL A 297 -17.46 22.08 6.24
CA VAL A 297 -16.00 22.03 6.01
C VAL A 297 -15.27 22.65 7.18
N THR A 298 -14.40 21.90 7.85
CA THR A 298 -13.57 22.44 8.94
C THR A 298 -12.14 22.73 8.48
N GLY A 299 -11.49 23.72 9.08
CA GLY A 299 -10.16 24.17 8.63
C GLY A 299 -10.25 24.98 7.34
N ALA A 300 -11.42 25.60 7.09
CA ALA A 300 -11.80 26.19 5.81
C ALA A 300 -10.89 27.35 5.36
N ALA A 301 -10.17 28.00 6.29
CA ALA A 301 -9.22 29.07 5.97
C ALA A 301 -7.80 28.56 5.65
N GLY A 302 -7.57 27.24 5.70
CA GLY A 302 -6.31 26.64 5.26
C GLY A 302 -6.19 26.69 3.73
N SER A 303 -5.01 27.06 3.20
CA SER A 303 -4.84 27.27 1.75
C SER A 303 -5.13 26.04 0.89
N ILE A 304 -4.81 24.83 1.36
CA ILE A 304 -5.19 23.56 0.69
C ILE A 304 -6.72 23.40 0.69
N VAL A 305 -7.34 23.57 1.86
CA VAL A 305 -8.78 23.38 2.05
C VAL A 305 -9.57 24.38 1.21
N SER A 306 -9.19 25.66 1.22
CA SER A 306 -9.83 26.68 0.39
C SER A 306 -9.71 26.37 -1.10
N ALA A 307 -8.56 25.86 -1.57
CA ALA A 307 -8.39 25.46 -2.97
C ALA A 307 -9.29 24.28 -3.37
N ILE A 308 -9.45 23.30 -2.47
CA ILE A 308 -10.38 22.17 -2.65
C ILE A 308 -11.83 22.64 -2.63
N VAL A 309 -12.19 23.57 -1.73
CA VAL A 309 -13.53 24.19 -1.72
C VAL A 309 -13.80 24.93 -3.02
N CYS A 310 -12.82 25.63 -3.60
CA CYS A 310 -12.98 26.25 -4.93
C CYS A 310 -13.24 25.21 -6.04
N ASP A 311 -12.67 24.01 -5.97
CA ASP A 311 -12.99 22.93 -6.92
C ASP A 311 -14.39 22.37 -6.69
N LEU A 312 -14.76 22.10 -5.44
CA LEU A 312 -16.10 21.61 -5.07
C LEU A 312 -17.21 22.61 -5.41
N ALA A 313 -16.95 23.92 -5.29
CA ALA A 313 -17.88 25.00 -5.62
C ALA A 313 -18.43 24.89 -7.05
N ARG A 314 -17.67 24.28 -7.98
CA ARG A 314 -18.10 24.04 -9.37
C ARG A 314 -19.34 23.15 -9.47
N THR A 315 -19.63 22.37 -8.44
CA THR A 315 -20.81 21.51 -8.36
C THR A 315 -22.04 22.24 -7.81
N GLY A 316 -21.90 23.48 -7.32
CA GLY A 316 -22.95 24.23 -6.62
C GLY A 316 -23.04 23.84 -5.14
N GLY A 317 -24.15 24.22 -4.49
CA GLY A 317 -24.45 23.81 -3.12
C GLY A 317 -24.38 24.91 -2.06
N THR A 318 -24.65 24.51 -0.82
CA THR A 318 -24.58 25.36 0.39
C THR A 318 -23.41 24.91 1.26
N PHE A 319 -22.48 25.82 1.53
CA PHE A 319 -21.25 25.56 2.27
C PHE A 319 -21.27 26.24 3.64
N HIS A 320 -21.12 25.45 4.69
CA HIS A 320 -20.83 25.90 6.04
C HIS A 320 -19.33 25.72 6.30
N LEU A 321 -18.60 26.83 6.33
CA LEU A 321 -17.15 26.89 6.48
C LEU A 321 -16.80 27.19 7.95
N LEU A 322 -16.16 26.25 8.63
CA LEU A 322 -15.78 26.34 10.04
C LEU A 322 -14.26 26.48 10.17
N ASP A 323 -13.78 27.44 10.95
CA ASP A 323 -12.36 27.62 11.27
C ASP A 323 -12.20 28.37 12.59
N LEU A 324 -11.00 28.31 13.19
CA LEU A 324 -10.66 29.14 14.34
C LEU A 324 -10.40 30.60 13.91
N ALA A 325 -9.91 30.80 12.69
CA ALA A 325 -9.66 32.13 12.15
C ALA A 325 -10.98 32.91 11.99
N PRO A 326 -10.97 34.24 12.26
CA PRO A 326 -12.16 35.07 12.08
C PRO A 326 -12.62 35.08 10.63
N ALA A 327 -13.91 35.37 10.42
CA ALA A 327 -14.47 35.54 9.09
C ALA A 327 -13.69 36.61 8.32
N PRO A 328 -13.40 36.40 7.02
CA PRO A 328 -12.62 37.36 6.25
C PRO A 328 -13.40 38.66 6.04
N GLU A 329 -12.78 39.78 6.40
CA GLU A 329 -13.29 41.11 6.06
C GLU A 329 -13.17 41.33 4.55
N ARG A 330 -14.26 41.14 3.82
CA ARG A 330 -14.26 41.12 2.34
C ARG A 330 -13.70 42.39 1.69
N GLU A 331 -13.88 43.53 2.33
CA GLU A 331 -13.42 44.85 1.84
C GLU A 331 -11.99 45.19 2.28
N ASN A 332 -11.31 44.32 3.03
CA ASN A 332 -9.96 44.59 3.51
C ASN A 332 -8.97 44.63 2.32
N PRO A 333 -8.31 45.78 2.08
CA PRO A 333 -7.43 45.96 0.93
C PRO A 333 -6.16 45.11 1.01
N ASP A 334 -5.72 44.69 2.20
CA ASP A 334 -4.54 43.84 2.34
C ASP A 334 -4.74 42.45 1.76
N LEU A 335 -5.98 41.95 1.70
CA LEU A 335 -6.27 40.63 1.11
C LEU A 335 -5.90 40.58 -0.37
N ALA A 336 -6.21 41.64 -1.13
CA ALA A 336 -5.88 41.74 -2.55
C ALA A 336 -4.37 41.91 -2.80
N ARG A 337 -3.62 42.39 -1.80
CA ARG A 337 -2.17 42.59 -1.88
C ARG A 337 -1.38 41.31 -1.69
N ILE A 338 -1.99 40.22 -1.20
CA ILE A 338 -1.35 38.89 -1.17
C ILE A 338 -0.92 38.47 -2.57
N ASP A 339 -1.78 38.68 -3.57
CA ASP A 339 -1.51 38.25 -4.94
C ASP A 339 -0.79 39.34 -5.77
N ASN A 340 -0.98 40.63 -5.42
CA ASN A 340 -0.56 41.74 -6.28
C ASN A 340 0.55 42.66 -5.71
N ASP A 341 0.84 42.62 -4.40
CA ASP A 341 1.85 43.47 -3.74
C ASP A 341 2.33 42.89 -2.39
N LEU A 342 2.86 41.65 -2.40
CA LEU A 342 3.26 40.95 -1.19
C LEU A 342 4.40 41.67 -0.42
N ASP A 343 5.37 42.22 -1.14
CA ASP A 343 6.52 42.90 -0.54
C ASP A 343 6.17 44.28 0.02
N GLY A 344 5.25 45.02 -0.63
CA GLY A 344 4.66 46.21 -0.03
C GLY A 344 3.89 45.87 1.23
N LEU A 345 3.06 44.83 1.20
CA LEU A 345 2.29 44.38 2.37
C LEU A 345 3.21 44.03 3.55
N LYS A 346 4.29 43.27 3.33
CA LYS A 346 5.26 42.94 4.39
C LYS A 346 5.89 44.18 5.03
N ARG A 347 6.26 45.18 4.23
CA ARG A 347 6.83 46.44 4.72
C ARG A 347 5.81 47.21 5.57
N ASP A 348 4.56 47.30 5.10
CA ASP A 348 3.50 48.00 5.81
C ASP A 348 3.11 47.29 7.11
N LEU A 349 3.09 45.95 7.12
CA LEU A 349 2.85 45.17 8.32
C LEU A 349 3.95 45.39 9.36
N MET A 350 5.22 45.43 8.94
CA MET A 350 6.32 45.74 9.82
C MET A 350 6.17 47.13 10.45
N GLN A 351 5.79 48.15 9.65
CA GLN A 351 5.55 49.50 10.16
C GLN A 351 4.35 49.55 11.13
N ARG A 352 3.22 48.91 10.78
CA ARG A 352 2.02 48.85 11.61
C ARG A 352 2.29 48.17 12.95
N LEU A 353 2.95 47.01 12.93
CA LEU A 353 3.34 46.31 14.16
C LEU A 353 4.31 47.14 15.00
N GLN A 354 5.23 47.88 14.37
CA GLN A 354 6.22 48.70 15.08
C GLN A 354 5.59 49.94 15.72
N ALA A 355 4.55 50.50 15.11
CA ALA A 355 3.74 51.56 15.70
C ALA A 355 2.91 51.04 16.89
N GLN A 356 2.46 49.79 16.85
CA GLN A 356 1.63 49.14 17.88
C GLN A 356 2.44 48.51 19.02
N SER A 357 3.76 48.38 18.90
CA SER A 357 4.58 47.62 19.85
C SER A 357 5.03 48.40 21.09
N GLU A 358 4.54 49.62 21.30
CA GLU A 358 4.88 50.49 22.46
C GLU A 358 6.41 50.59 22.71
N GLY A 359 7.20 50.69 21.64
CA GLY A 359 8.66 50.77 21.70
C GLY A 359 9.39 49.43 21.79
N LYS A 360 8.68 48.29 21.82
CA LYS A 360 9.30 46.96 21.71
C LYS A 360 9.73 46.67 20.27
N ARG A 361 10.84 45.96 20.10
CA ARG A 361 11.36 45.58 18.78
C ARG A 361 10.43 44.56 18.13
N VAL A 362 9.88 44.88 16.97
CA VAL A 362 9.16 43.91 16.14
C VAL A 362 10.14 42.92 15.54
N THR A 363 9.85 41.63 15.66
CA THR A 363 10.68 40.56 15.10
C THR A 363 10.14 40.10 13.75
N PRO A 364 10.97 39.53 12.87
CA PRO A 364 10.50 38.93 11.62
C PRO A 364 9.41 37.87 11.82
N VAL A 365 9.45 37.13 12.94
CA VAL A 365 8.45 36.12 13.30
C VAL A 365 7.06 36.76 13.53
N MET A 366 7.01 37.93 14.15
CA MET A 366 5.74 38.67 14.35
C MET A 366 5.14 39.11 13.01
N VAL A 367 5.97 39.62 12.09
CA VAL A 367 5.54 40.02 10.74
C VAL A 367 5.05 38.80 9.96
N GLN A 368 5.77 37.69 10.02
CA GLN A 368 5.35 36.43 9.38
C GLN A 368 4.03 35.90 9.95
N LYS A 369 3.81 36.00 11.27
CA LYS A 369 2.54 35.62 11.91
C LYS A 369 1.37 36.49 11.42
N ALA A 370 1.57 37.81 11.35
CA ALA A 370 0.56 38.72 10.83
C ALA A 370 0.25 38.45 9.34
N LEU A 371 1.29 38.24 8.53
CA LEU A 371 1.14 37.89 7.12
C LEU A 371 0.37 36.57 6.95
N ALA A 372 0.72 35.54 7.72
CA ALA A 372 0.02 34.25 7.68
C ALA A 372 -1.47 34.37 8.03
N SER A 373 -1.84 35.29 8.93
CA SER A 373 -3.25 35.58 9.22
C SER A 373 -3.99 36.19 8.02
N ILE A 374 -3.34 37.10 7.29
CA ILE A 374 -3.91 37.72 6.09
C ILE A 374 -3.99 36.70 4.94
N GLU A 375 -2.97 35.84 4.77
CA GLU A 375 -2.99 34.74 3.81
C GLU A 375 -4.17 33.78 4.05
N ARG A 376 -4.45 33.42 5.32
CA ARG A 376 -5.61 32.59 5.69
C ARG A 376 -6.93 33.29 5.38
N ALA A 377 -7.07 34.57 5.74
CA ALA A 377 -8.28 35.34 5.43
C ALA A 377 -8.48 35.47 3.91
N ALA A 378 -7.42 35.68 3.13
CA ALA A 378 -7.49 35.77 1.68
C ALA A 378 -7.89 34.43 1.05
N ALA A 379 -7.37 33.31 1.56
CA ALA A 379 -7.76 31.97 1.13
C ALA A 379 -9.25 31.69 1.41
N ALA A 380 -9.72 31.97 2.63
CA ALA A 380 -11.14 31.85 2.99
C ALA A 380 -12.05 32.71 2.09
N LYS A 381 -11.65 33.97 1.85
CA LYS A 381 -12.39 34.87 0.95
C LYS A 381 -12.49 34.28 -0.46
N ARG A 382 -11.37 33.81 -1.02
CA ARG A 382 -11.36 33.18 -2.37
C ARG A 382 -12.31 31.98 -2.45
N ALA A 383 -12.36 31.14 -1.42
CA ALA A 383 -13.30 30.03 -1.38
C ALA A 383 -14.76 30.50 -1.38
N MET A 384 -15.09 31.49 -0.54
CA MET A 384 -16.45 32.06 -0.49
C MET A 384 -16.86 32.72 -1.82
N ASP A 385 -15.96 33.51 -2.41
CA ASP A 385 -16.21 34.16 -3.71
C ASP A 385 -16.41 33.11 -4.82
N ALA A 386 -15.65 32.01 -4.82
CA ALA A 386 -15.80 30.93 -5.78
C ALA A 386 -17.15 30.20 -5.66
N ILE A 387 -17.61 29.96 -4.42
CA ILE A 387 -18.93 29.38 -4.14
C ILE A 387 -20.04 30.28 -4.69
N GLU A 388 -19.98 31.57 -4.38
CA GLU A 388 -20.99 32.55 -4.81
C GLU A 388 -21.00 32.75 -6.34
N ALA A 389 -19.82 32.78 -6.95
CA ALA A 389 -19.67 32.88 -8.40
C ALA A 389 -20.25 31.65 -9.14
N ALA A 390 -20.22 30.47 -8.52
CA ALA A 390 -20.84 29.26 -9.02
C ALA A 390 -22.36 29.17 -8.73
N GLY A 391 -22.95 30.19 -8.08
CA GLY A 391 -24.37 30.22 -7.73
C GLY A 391 -24.73 29.50 -6.43
N GLY A 392 -23.73 29.05 -5.66
CA GLY A 392 -23.91 28.48 -4.32
C GLY A 392 -24.00 29.53 -3.23
N SER A 393 -24.10 29.09 -1.97
CA SER A 393 -24.08 29.97 -0.80
C SER A 393 -23.01 29.54 0.20
N ALA A 394 -22.35 30.53 0.83
CA ALA A 394 -21.29 30.29 1.80
C ALA A 394 -21.60 30.99 3.14
N THR A 395 -21.60 30.23 4.24
CA THR A 395 -21.70 30.75 5.60
C THR A 395 -20.43 30.42 6.37
N TYR A 396 -19.77 31.43 6.92
CA TYR A 396 -18.53 31.25 7.68
C TYR A 396 -18.79 31.29 9.19
N HIS A 397 -18.25 30.32 9.92
CA HIS A 397 -18.37 30.17 11.37
C HIS A 397 -16.98 30.19 11.99
N SER A 398 -16.70 31.19 12.83
CA SER A 398 -15.46 31.28 13.59
C SER A 398 -15.67 30.61 14.95
N LEU A 399 -15.09 29.43 15.16
CA LEU A 399 -15.16 28.73 16.44
C LEU A 399 -13.94 27.82 16.68
N ASP A 400 -13.70 27.50 17.95
CA ASP A 400 -12.79 26.43 18.34
C ASP A 400 -13.53 25.09 18.28
N LEU A 401 -13.01 24.13 17.50
CA LEU A 401 -13.62 22.81 17.37
C LEU A 401 -13.52 21.97 18.65
N THR A 402 -12.62 22.33 19.57
CA THR A 402 -12.52 21.68 20.89
C THR A 402 -13.59 22.20 21.86
N ASP A 403 -14.25 23.33 21.56
CA ASP A 403 -15.42 23.83 22.28
C ASP A 403 -16.69 23.13 21.79
N ALA A 404 -17.04 22.07 22.50
CA ALA A 404 -18.18 21.24 22.15
C ALA A 404 -19.54 21.98 22.22
N ALA A 405 -19.67 23.04 23.03
CA ALA A 405 -20.91 23.81 23.09
C ALA A 405 -21.05 24.69 21.83
N ALA A 406 -19.97 25.39 21.46
CA ALA A 406 -19.94 26.19 20.24
C ALA A 406 -20.18 25.34 18.97
N VAL A 407 -19.55 24.16 18.90
CA VAL A 407 -19.79 23.19 17.80
C VAL A 407 -21.26 22.74 17.80
N GLY A 408 -21.82 22.43 18.98
CA GLY A 408 -23.20 22.01 19.15
C GLY A 408 -24.21 23.05 18.65
N ASP A 409 -23.99 24.33 18.95
CA ASP A 409 -24.87 25.41 18.51
C ASP A 409 -24.86 25.58 16.98
N VAL A 410 -23.67 25.57 16.37
CA VAL A 410 -23.52 25.71 14.91
C VAL A 410 -24.10 24.51 14.17
N MET A 411 -23.69 23.29 14.54
CA MET A 411 -24.15 22.06 13.90
C MET A 411 -25.65 21.84 14.14
N GLY A 412 -26.16 22.14 15.34
CA GLY A 412 -27.59 22.07 15.64
C GLY A 412 -28.41 23.04 14.77
N GLY A 413 -27.87 24.23 14.48
CA GLY A 413 -28.48 25.17 13.53
C GLY A 413 -28.51 24.62 12.11
N ILE A 414 -27.39 24.07 11.63
CA ILE A 414 -27.26 23.46 10.29
C ILE A 414 -28.24 22.29 10.13
N CYS A 415 -28.28 21.38 11.11
CA CYS A 415 -29.15 20.21 11.08
C CYS A 415 -30.63 20.61 11.10
N LYS A 416 -31.02 21.63 11.90
CA LYS A 416 -32.39 22.17 11.91
C LYS A 416 -32.78 22.83 10.59
N GLN A 417 -31.84 23.52 9.94
CA GLN A 417 -32.09 24.25 8.69
C GLN A 417 -32.28 23.30 7.51
N HIS A 418 -31.43 22.28 7.38
CA HIS A 418 -31.35 21.45 6.17
C HIS A 418 -31.91 20.04 6.34
N GLY A 419 -32.01 19.54 7.57
CA GLY A 419 -32.43 18.17 7.88
C GLY A 419 -31.45 17.07 7.47
N ARG A 420 -30.31 17.42 6.86
CA ARG A 420 -29.25 16.52 6.41
C ARG A 420 -27.92 17.26 6.29
N VAL A 421 -26.83 16.51 6.22
CA VAL A 421 -25.52 16.97 5.73
C VAL A 421 -25.10 16.02 4.61
N ASP A 422 -24.77 16.53 3.43
CA ASP A 422 -24.40 15.65 2.32
C ASP A 422 -22.90 15.33 2.36
N VAL A 423 -22.05 16.31 2.71
CA VAL A 423 -20.60 16.14 2.85
C VAL A 423 -20.09 16.82 4.11
N LEU A 424 -19.50 16.05 5.02
CA LEU A 424 -18.71 16.55 6.16
C LEU A 424 -17.22 16.37 5.86
N MET A 425 -16.50 17.45 5.58
CA MET A 425 -15.06 17.45 5.31
C MET A 425 -14.29 17.97 6.53
N HIS A 426 -13.61 17.07 7.24
CA HIS A 426 -12.79 17.38 8.40
C HIS A 426 -11.31 17.53 8.02
N ALA A 427 -10.91 18.77 7.76
CA ALA A 427 -9.53 19.14 7.44
C ALA A 427 -8.84 20.03 8.49
N ALA A 428 -9.50 20.31 9.61
CA ALA A 428 -8.90 21.06 10.69
C ALA A 428 -7.75 20.28 11.33
N GLY A 429 -6.69 20.99 11.68
CA GLY A 429 -5.50 20.41 12.28
C GLY A 429 -4.34 21.37 12.26
N LEU A 430 -3.35 21.07 13.08
CA LEU A 430 -2.05 21.71 13.10
C LEU A 430 -0.97 20.64 13.31
N GLU A 431 0.27 21.05 13.17
CA GLU A 431 1.42 20.16 13.21
C GLU A 431 2.56 20.88 13.94
N ILE A 432 3.20 20.19 14.88
CA ILE A 432 4.35 20.68 15.66
C ILE A 432 5.34 19.53 15.79
N SER A 433 6.31 19.41 14.87
CA SER A 433 7.27 18.31 14.89
C SER A 433 8.34 18.51 15.97
N HIS A 434 8.38 17.61 16.96
CA HIS A 434 9.49 17.46 17.91
C HIS A 434 9.67 15.97 18.23
N PHE A 435 10.90 15.49 18.29
CA PHE A 435 11.20 14.16 18.84
C PHE A 435 10.68 14.06 20.27
N LEU A 436 10.32 12.85 20.70
CA LEU A 436 9.64 12.65 21.99
C LEU A 436 10.28 13.34 23.22
N PRO A 437 11.62 13.35 23.40
CA PRO A 437 12.23 14.04 24.54
C PRO A 437 11.89 15.54 24.62
N ASP A 438 11.86 16.21 23.46
CA ASP A 438 11.64 17.65 23.32
C ASP A 438 10.16 18.02 23.14
N LYS A 439 9.32 17.03 22.80
CA LYS A 439 7.88 17.20 22.65
C LYS A 439 7.23 17.48 24.00
N ARG A 440 6.64 18.66 24.18
CA ARG A 440 5.96 19.04 25.44
C ARG A 440 4.56 18.40 25.53
N PRO A 441 4.06 18.05 26.74
CA PRO A 441 2.73 17.45 26.89
C PRO A 441 1.62 18.32 26.31
N GLU A 442 1.70 19.64 26.49
CA GLU A 442 0.68 20.57 25.99
C GLU A 442 0.69 20.67 24.46
N GLU A 443 1.85 20.45 23.82
CA GLU A 443 1.95 20.38 22.36
C GLU A 443 1.35 19.10 21.82
N PHE A 444 1.60 17.97 22.51
CA PHE A 444 1.01 16.67 22.18
C PHE A 444 -0.52 16.76 22.25
N ASP A 445 -1.05 17.27 23.36
CA ASP A 445 -2.48 17.45 23.58
C ASP A 445 -3.09 18.35 22.50
N LEU A 446 -2.48 19.50 22.22
CA LEU A 446 -3.00 20.44 21.23
C LEU A 446 -3.10 19.83 19.81
N VAL A 447 -2.02 19.20 19.33
CA VAL A 447 -1.99 18.62 17.98
C VAL A 447 -2.99 17.46 17.86
N PHE A 448 -3.11 16.63 18.89
CA PHE A 448 -4.02 15.50 18.91
C PHE A 448 -5.48 15.97 19.03
N ASP A 449 -5.80 16.78 20.03
CA ASP A 449 -7.18 17.11 20.41
C ASP A 449 -7.90 17.96 19.34
N VAL A 450 -7.21 18.87 18.64
CA VAL A 450 -7.84 19.68 17.57
C VAL A 450 -8.43 18.80 16.46
N LYS A 451 -7.76 17.70 16.12
CA LYS A 451 -8.25 16.72 15.14
C LYS A 451 -9.28 15.80 15.78
N VAL A 452 -8.91 15.21 16.91
CA VAL A 452 -9.63 14.05 17.47
C VAL A 452 -10.88 14.47 18.24
N ASP A 453 -10.78 15.41 19.18
CA ASP A 453 -11.94 15.96 19.89
C ASP A 453 -12.80 16.84 18.96
N GLY A 454 -12.17 17.55 18.02
CA GLY A 454 -12.89 18.30 16.99
C GLY A 454 -13.79 17.42 16.13
N TRP A 455 -13.28 16.28 15.67
CA TRP A 455 -14.04 15.27 14.94
C TRP A 455 -15.18 14.69 15.78
N LEU A 456 -14.90 14.32 17.04
CA LEU A 456 -15.91 13.83 17.97
C LEU A 456 -17.06 14.82 18.14
N ASN A 457 -16.74 16.10 18.40
CA ASN A 457 -17.74 17.12 18.66
C ASN A 457 -18.67 17.33 17.45
N LEU A 458 -18.13 17.27 16.22
CA LEU A 458 -18.92 17.37 14.99
C LEU A 458 -19.90 16.19 14.86
N LEU A 459 -19.43 14.96 15.09
CA LEU A 459 -20.24 13.76 14.99
C LEU A 459 -21.30 13.69 16.10
N ALA A 460 -20.94 14.03 17.33
CA ALA A 460 -21.87 14.09 18.45
C ALA A 460 -22.97 15.15 18.22
N ALA A 461 -22.62 16.31 17.67
CA ALA A 461 -23.58 17.36 17.36
C ALA A 461 -24.46 17.04 16.13
N LEU A 462 -23.94 16.25 15.19
CA LEU A 462 -24.70 15.74 14.05
C LEU A 462 -25.75 14.70 14.49
N GLY A 463 -25.37 13.81 15.41
CA GLY A 463 -26.23 12.73 15.92
C GLY A 463 -26.78 11.83 14.81
N GLU A 464 -28.09 11.65 14.82
CA GLU A 464 -28.85 10.85 13.84
C GLU A 464 -29.15 11.60 12.53
N THR A 465 -28.75 12.87 12.40
CA THR A 465 -28.94 13.62 11.16
C THR A 465 -28.27 12.87 10.01
N PRO A 466 -28.97 12.60 8.89
CA PRO A 466 -28.40 11.87 7.76
C PRO A 466 -27.11 12.51 7.26
N LEU A 467 -26.10 11.68 7.03
CA LEU A 467 -24.80 12.07 6.48
C LEU A 467 -24.47 11.23 5.25
N GLY A 468 -24.35 11.89 4.09
CA GLY A 468 -23.97 11.24 2.83
C GLY A 468 -22.54 10.73 2.84
N ALA A 469 -21.57 11.63 2.97
CA ALA A 469 -20.16 11.29 3.05
C ALA A 469 -19.43 12.07 4.15
N ALA A 470 -18.43 11.43 4.76
CA ALA A 470 -17.52 12.01 5.71
C ALA A 470 -16.09 11.84 5.20
N VAL A 471 -15.41 12.96 4.93
CA VAL A 471 -14.05 13.01 4.39
C VAL A 471 -13.12 13.53 5.47
N VAL A 472 -12.15 12.71 5.90
CA VAL A 472 -11.13 13.12 6.87
C VAL A 472 -9.79 13.33 6.17
N PHE A 473 -9.17 14.48 6.43
CA PHE A 473 -7.81 14.72 5.93
C PHE A 473 -6.81 14.14 6.92
N SER A 474 -6.25 13.02 6.50
CA SER A 474 -5.16 12.32 7.15
C SER A 474 -3.82 12.76 6.53
N SER A 475 -2.76 11.98 6.77
CA SER A 475 -1.41 12.23 6.29
C SER A 475 -0.67 10.92 6.08
N ILE A 476 0.29 10.90 5.15
CA ILE A 476 1.27 9.81 5.04
C ILE A 476 2.01 9.55 6.37
N ALA A 477 2.15 10.56 7.24
CA ALA A 477 2.68 10.38 8.60
C ALA A 477 1.76 9.49 9.46
N GLY A 478 0.43 9.60 9.31
CA GLY A 478 -0.51 8.69 9.96
C GLY A 478 -0.36 7.26 9.47
N ARG A 479 -0.27 7.04 8.15
CA ARG A 479 -0.14 5.68 7.58
C ARG A 479 1.20 5.02 7.88
N PHE A 480 2.33 5.70 7.66
CA PHE A 480 3.66 5.09 7.73
C PHE A 480 4.44 5.41 9.01
N GLY A 481 3.93 6.32 9.84
CA GLY A 481 4.70 6.99 10.89
C GLY A 481 5.66 8.04 10.32
N ASN A 482 6.01 9.03 11.12
CA ASN A 482 7.14 9.92 10.82
C ASN A 482 7.83 10.37 12.12
N GLY A 483 9.15 10.51 12.06
CA GLY A 483 9.94 10.93 13.22
C GLY A 483 9.58 12.36 13.65
N GLY A 484 9.39 12.57 14.95
CA GLY A 484 8.98 13.84 15.54
C GLY A 484 7.47 14.11 15.48
N GLN A 485 6.68 13.16 14.97
CA GLN A 485 5.24 13.34 14.70
C GLN A 485 4.38 12.27 15.38
N THR A 486 4.72 11.85 16.59
CA THR A 486 4.00 10.78 17.32
C THR A 486 2.54 11.09 17.63
N ASP A 487 2.24 12.31 18.05
CA ASP A 487 0.87 12.84 18.25
C ASP A 487 0.11 12.99 16.92
N TYR A 488 0.74 13.60 15.93
CA TYR A 488 0.13 13.86 14.63
C TYR A 488 -0.19 12.54 13.92
N SER A 489 0.72 11.56 13.96
CA SER A 489 0.50 10.24 13.37
C SER A 489 -0.61 9.49 14.09
N ALA A 490 -0.65 9.55 15.42
CA ALA A 490 -1.74 9.00 16.22
C ALA A 490 -3.11 9.60 15.85
N ALA A 491 -3.21 10.93 15.78
CA ALA A 491 -4.46 11.61 15.46
C ALA A 491 -4.97 11.25 14.05
N ASN A 492 -4.08 11.23 13.05
CA ASN A 492 -4.47 10.96 11.68
C ASN A 492 -4.89 9.49 11.46
N ASP A 493 -4.12 8.51 11.98
CA ASP A 493 -4.49 7.10 11.82
C ASP A 493 -5.76 6.75 12.60
N LEU A 494 -6.01 7.41 13.75
CA LEU A 494 -7.29 7.33 14.44
C LEU A 494 -8.46 7.73 13.52
N LEU A 495 -8.36 8.88 12.84
CA LEU A 495 -9.41 9.33 11.93
C LEU A 495 -9.64 8.32 10.81
N CYS A 496 -8.58 7.72 10.25
CA CYS A 496 -8.69 6.64 9.26
C CYS A 496 -9.48 5.44 9.80
N LYS A 497 -9.16 4.96 11.01
CA LYS A 497 -9.89 3.84 11.62
C LYS A 497 -11.34 4.23 11.94
N HIS A 498 -11.57 5.48 12.33
CA HIS A 498 -12.91 5.95 12.68
C HIS A 498 -13.82 6.08 11.45
N VAL A 499 -13.33 6.50 10.29
CA VAL A 499 -14.16 6.48 9.07
C VAL A 499 -14.27 5.08 8.49
N SER A 500 -13.27 4.21 8.69
CA SER A 500 -13.38 2.79 8.34
C SER A 500 -14.51 2.10 9.10
N SER A 501 -14.69 2.38 10.41
CA SER A 501 -15.76 1.79 11.21
C SER A 501 -17.17 2.17 10.76
N PHE A 502 -17.34 3.21 9.92
CA PHE A 502 -18.64 3.55 9.36
C PHE A 502 -19.22 2.44 8.48
N ARG A 503 -18.39 1.53 7.95
CA ARG A 503 -18.85 0.33 7.23
C ARG A 503 -19.86 -0.49 8.05
N SER A 504 -19.71 -0.53 9.37
CA SER A 504 -20.61 -1.23 10.30
C SER A 504 -21.45 -0.29 11.15
N ALA A 505 -20.87 0.80 11.68
CA ALA A 505 -21.55 1.69 12.61
C ALA A 505 -22.51 2.69 11.93
N ARG A 506 -22.22 3.12 10.70
CA ARG A 506 -23.04 4.06 9.92
C ARG A 506 -23.05 3.65 8.44
N PRO A 507 -23.64 2.50 8.07
CA PRO A 507 -23.51 1.94 6.72
C PRO A 507 -24.13 2.82 5.61
N ALA A 508 -25.01 3.76 5.98
CA ALA A 508 -25.56 4.76 5.06
C ALA A 508 -24.61 5.94 4.79
N THR A 509 -23.54 6.09 5.58
CA THR A 509 -22.54 7.14 5.45
C THR A 509 -21.27 6.58 4.82
N ARG A 510 -20.82 7.24 3.75
CA ARG A 510 -19.55 6.91 3.13
C ARG A 510 -18.37 7.57 3.86
N GLY A 511 -17.46 6.77 4.41
CA GLY A 511 -16.23 7.24 5.07
C GLY A 511 -15.04 7.25 4.11
N ILE A 512 -14.38 8.39 3.93
CA ILE A 512 -13.22 8.55 3.05
C ILE A 512 -12.08 9.15 3.87
N ALA A 513 -10.95 8.45 3.97
CA ALA A 513 -9.73 8.98 4.57
C ALA A 513 -8.71 9.26 3.48
N ILE A 514 -8.09 10.45 3.49
CA ILE A 514 -7.07 10.80 2.50
C ILE A 514 -5.75 11.08 3.20
N ASP A 515 -4.77 10.21 3.00
CA ASP A 515 -3.40 10.38 3.43
C ASP A 515 -2.63 11.22 2.42
N TRP A 516 -2.61 12.53 2.67
CA TRP A 516 -1.89 13.47 1.84
C TRP A 516 -0.38 13.39 2.06
N THR A 517 0.39 13.39 0.97
CA THR A 517 1.82 13.75 1.01
C THR A 517 2.01 15.26 1.23
N ALA A 518 3.27 15.69 1.38
CA ALA A 518 3.63 17.10 1.45
C ALA A 518 3.16 17.86 0.20
N TRP A 519 2.39 18.94 0.38
CA TRP A 519 1.95 19.78 -0.73
C TRP A 519 3.03 20.79 -1.13
N ARG A 520 3.23 20.92 -2.44
CA ARG A 520 4.07 21.96 -3.04
C ARG A 520 3.32 23.28 -3.07
N ASP A 521 4.04 24.39 -2.90
CA ASP A 521 3.58 25.78 -3.04
C ASP A 521 2.50 26.26 -2.04
N ILE A 522 1.69 25.35 -1.47
CA ILE A 522 0.63 25.64 -0.50
C ILE A 522 0.70 24.72 0.73
N GLY A 523 0.01 25.10 1.80
CA GLY A 523 -0.06 24.33 3.04
C GLY A 523 1.18 24.40 3.93
N MET A 524 1.19 23.56 4.97
CA MET A 524 2.21 23.59 6.04
C MET A 524 3.61 23.17 5.54
N ALA A 525 3.67 22.29 4.54
CA ALA A 525 4.93 21.71 4.03
C ALA A 525 5.66 22.57 2.99
N ALA A 526 5.04 23.64 2.47
CA ALA A 526 5.64 24.48 1.43
C ALA A 526 6.68 25.50 1.96
N ARG A 527 6.95 25.51 3.27
CA ARG A 527 7.76 26.54 3.94
C ARG A 527 9.08 25.97 4.47
N GLY A 528 10.11 26.83 4.54
CA GLY A 528 11.38 26.53 5.21
C GLY A 528 12.22 25.46 4.49
N SER A 529 12.85 24.57 5.26
CA SER A 529 13.72 23.49 4.77
C SER A 529 12.95 22.23 4.34
N ILE A 530 11.63 22.17 4.56
CA ILE A 530 10.81 20.98 4.32
C ILE A 530 10.92 20.48 2.87
N PRO A 531 10.83 21.33 1.82
CA PRO A 531 10.97 20.85 0.44
C PRO A 531 12.31 20.14 0.19
N LYS A 532 13.39 20.66 0.78
CA LYS A 532 14.71 20.04 0.64
C LYS A 532 14.82 18.72 1.40
N MET A 533 14.21 18.63 2.59
CA MET A 533 14.16 17.40 3.36
C MET A 533 13.35 16.32 2.65
N MET A 534 12.22 16.67 2.03
CA MET A 534 11.41 15.73 1.24
C MET A 534 12.19 15.19 0.03
N GLU A 535 12.88 16.08 -0.70
CA GLU A 535 13.76 15.68 -1.80
C GLU A 535 14.86 14.71 -1.34
N LEU A 536 15.53 15.01 -0.22
CA LEU A 536 16.56 14.12 0.36
C LEU A 536 15.99 12.79 0.85
N ALA A 537 14.75 12.79 1.33
CA ALA A 537 14.02 11.59 1.72
C ALA A 537 13.48 10.77 0.54
N GLY A 538 13.60 11.28 -0.70
CA GLY A 538 13.05 10.67 -1.90
C GLY A 538 11.52 10.72 -1.98
N ILE A 539 10.89 11.62 -1.21
CA ILE A 539 9.44 11.83 -1.16
C ILE A 539 9.06 12.98 -2.08
N ASP A 540 8.17 12.72 -3.03
CA ASP A 540 7.70 13.75 -3.94
C ASP A 540 6.62 14.63 -3.29
N MET A 541 6.75 15.94 -3.50
CA MET A 541 5.73 16.90 -3.10
C MET A 541 4.61 16.98 -4.14
N LEU A 542 3.37 16.93 -3.67
CA LEU A 542 2.14 16.98 -4.47
C LEU A 542 1.88 18.39 -4.99
N ALA A 543 1.78 18.56 -6.30
CA ALA A 543 1.40 19.85 -6.89
C ALA A 543 -0.10 20.11 -6.70
N PRO A 544 -0.52 21.36 -6.44
CA PRO A 544 -1.93 21.69 -6.21
C PRO A 544 -2.86 21.24 -7.34
N ARG A 545 -2.43 21.41 -8.60
CA ARG A 545 -3.20 21.00 -9.79
C ARG A 545 -3.56 19.50 -9.81
N ASP A 546 -2.73 18.66 -9.20
CA ASP A 546 -2.90 17.20 -9.24
C ASP A 546 -3.68 16.72 -7.98
N GLY A 547 -3.53 17.42 -6.84
CA GLY A 547 -4.17 17.05 -5.58
C GLY A 547 -5.56 17.64 -5.35
N VAL A 548 -5.80 18.90 -5.75
CA VAL A 548 -7.04 19.63 -5.48
C VAL A 548 -8.30 18.89 -5.99
N PRO A 549 -8.32 18.31 -7.21
CA PRO A 549 -9.52 17.64 -7.72
C PRO A 549 -9.82 16.27 -7.07
N VAL A 550 -8.90 15.72 -6.26
CA VAL A 550 -9.02 14.36 -5.72
C VAL A 550 -10.24 14.20 -4.83
N VAL A 551 -10.58 15.19 -3.98
CA VAL A 551 -11.75 15.08 -3.09
C VAL A 551 -13.04 14.95 -3.89
N ARG A 552 -13.25 15.82 -4.87
CA ARG A 552 -14.42 15.77 -5.75
C ARG A 552 -14.47 14.45 -6.52
N ARG A 553 -13.33 14.02 -7.08
CA ARG A 553 -13.21 12.72 -7.77
C ARG A 553 -13.66 11.58 -6.84
N GLU A 554 -13.11 11.48 -5.63
CA GLU A 554 -13.50 10.40 -4.73
C GLU A 554 -15.00 10.48 -4.39
N LEU A 555 -15.59 11.67 -4.17
CA LEU A 555 -17.03 11.82 -3.88
C LEU A 555 -17.94 11.41 -5.05
N GLU A 556 -17.61 11.80 -6.28
CA GLU A 556 -18.40 11.56 -7.50
C GLU A 556 -18.26 10.12 -8.02
N HIS A 557 -17.20 9.41 -7.67
CA HIS A 557 -16.99 8.03 -8.09
C HIS A 557 -17.56 7.02 -7.10
N PRO A 558 -18.23 5.95 -7.56
CA PRO A 558 -18.58 4.81 -6.72
C PRO A 558 -17.30 4.18 -6.16
N ALA A 559 -17.12 4.22 -4.84
CA ALA A 559 -16.07 3.49 -4.18
C ALA A 559 -16.54 3.05 -2.78
N ALA A 560 -15.83 2.08 -2.20
CA ALA A 560 -16.06 1.67 -0.83
C ALA A 560 -15.58 2.76 0.16
N ASN A 561 -15.80 2.53 1.45
CA ASN A 561 -15.24 3.36 2.52
C ASN A 561 -13.73 3.17 2.57
N ASP A 562 -12.97 3.97 1.82
CA ASP A 562 -11.54 3.72 1.60
C ASP A 562 -10.66 4.77 2.30
N GLU A 563 -9.56 4.28 2.86
CA GLU A 563 -8.36 5.08 3.05
C GLU A 563 -7.54 5.06 1.77
N ILE A 564 -7.13 6.25 1.31
CA ILE A 564 -6.32 6.40 0.10
C ILE A 564 -5.05 7.18 0.40
N VAL A 565 -3.94 6.73 -0.17
CA VAL A 565 -2.66 7.43 -0.16
C VAL A 565 -2.48 8.18 -1.46
N VAL A 566 -2.35 9.51 -1.36
CA VAL A 566 -2.17 10.40 -2.51
C VAL A 566 -0.73 10.90 -2.52
N ALA A 567 0.13 10.16 -3.20
CA ALA A 567 1.57 10.43 -3.29
C ALA A 567 2.18 9.86 -4.58
N GLN A 568 3.20 10.51 -5.11
CA GLN A 568 4.02 9.95 -6.19
C GLN A 568 5.07 9.00 -5.57
N ARG A 569 6.35 9.39 -5.46
CA ARG A 569 7.35 8.61 -4.71
C ARG A 569 7.19 8.83 -3.21
N LEU A 570 7.27 7.74 -2.45
CA LEU A 570 7.20 7.71 -0.98
C LEU A 570 8.57 7.57 -0.31
N GLY A 571 9.64 7.35 -1.09
CA GLY A 571 11.02 7.35 -0.60
C GLY A 571 11.23 6.46 0.63
N LEU A 572 11.89 7.03 1.65
CA LEU A 572 12.23 6.32 2.89
C LEU A 572 11.03 5.75 3.66
N LEU A 573 9.81 6.22 3.40
CA LEU A 573 8.61 5.70 4.05
C LEU A 573 8.28 4.28 3.58
N THR A 574 8.74 3.92 2.40
CA THR A 574 8.62 2.56 1.84
C THR A 574 9.90 1.74 1.98
N ASP A 575 10.93 2.24 2.65
CA ASP A 575 12.12 1.45 2.94
C ASP A 575 11.78 0.34 3.95
N GLU A 576 12.32 -0.86 3.68
CA GLU A 576 12.14 -2.02 4.54
C GLU A 576 12.96 -1.87 5.83
N LEU A 577 12.40 -2.33 6.95
CA LEU A 577 13.08 -2.31 8.26
C LEU A 577 14.20 -3.35 8.36
N ASP A 578 14.09 -4.44 7.60
CA ASP A 578 15.09 -5.48 7.46
C ASP A 578 15.28 -5.84 5.98
N THR A 579 16.51 -6.15 5.58
CA THR A 579 16.88 -6.34 4.17
C THR A 579 16.25 -7.57 3.51
N SER A 580 15.86 -8.60 4.27
CA SER A 580 15.09 -9.73 3.75
C SER A 580 13.59 -9.56 4.01
N GLY A 581 13.17 -8.37 4.44
CA GLY A 581 11.82 -8.14 4.96
C GLY A 581 11.52 -9.08 6.11
N GLY A 582 12.47 -9.33 7.03
CA GLY A 582 12.28 -10.12 8.25
C GLY A 582 12.30 -11.64 8.07
N LEU A 583 12.47 -12.15 6.85
CA LEU A 583 12.48 -13.60 6.55
C LEU A 583 13.83 -14.25 6.90
N ASP A 584 13.82 -15.44 7.50
CA ASP A 584 15.00 -16.29 7.62
C ASP A 584 15.26 -16.96 6.25
N LEU A 585 16.18 -16.38 5.50
CA LEU A 585 16.46 -16.83 4.13
C LEU A 585 17.04 -18.24 4.08
N ASP A 586 17.80 -18.68 5.09
CA ASP A 586 18.40 -20.01 5.09
C ASP A 586 17.32 -21.08 5.34
N ALA A 587 16.47 -20.85 6.34
CA ALA A 587 15.37 -21.74 6.66
C ALA A 587 14.35 -21.88 5.52
N VAL A 588 14.09 -20.78 4.80
CA VAL A 588 13.11 -20.76 3.71
C VAL A 588 13.72 -21.25 2.39
N SER A 589 14.97 -20.90 2.08
CA SER A 589 15.63 -21.35 0.83
C SER A 589 15.79 -22.88 0.79
N ALA A 590 15.91 -23.55 1.93
CA ALA A 590 15.93 -25.01 2.01
C ALA A 590 14.65 -25.68 1.47
N ARG A 591 13.55 -24.93 1.33
CA ARG A 591 12.25 -25.41 0.81
C ARG A 591 12.13 -25.28 -0.70
N ALA A 592 13.03 -24.53 -1.35
CA ALA A 592 13.03 -24.39 -2.80
C ALA A 592 13.65 -25.62 -3.48
N SER A 593 12.91 -26.25 -4.39
CA SER A 593 13.35 -27.48 -5.04
C SER A 593 13.20 -27.50 -6.57
N GLY A 594 12.55 -26.50 -7.17
CA GLY A 594 12.23 -26.49 -8.59
C GLY A 594 13.28 -25.82 -9.50
N PRO A 595 13.17 -25.98 -10.83
CA PRO A 595 14.06 -25.35 -11.80
C PRO A 595 13.91 -23.82 -11.91
N MET A 596 12.76 -23.25 -11.52
CA MET A 596 12.47 -21.81 -11.61
C MET A 596 12.69 -21.06 -10.29
N THR A 597 13.42 -21.66 -9.35
CA THR A 597 13.80 -21.04 -8.08
C THR A 597 15.29 -21.21 -7.82
N THR A 598 16.06 -20.13 -7.96
CA THR A 598 17.49 -20.11 -7.63
C THR A 598 17.73 -19.61 -6.20
N ARG A 599 16.99 -18.59 -5.78
CA ARG A 599 17.19 -17.94 -4.48
C ARG A 599 15.89 -17.33 -3.95
N VAL A 600 15.66 -17.44 -2.65
CA VAL A 600 14.65 -16.64 -1.94
C VAL A 600 15.28 -15.31 -1.55
N ALA A 601 14.69 -14.20 -1.96
CA ALA A 601 15.28 -12.87 -1.77
C ALA A 601 14.74 -12.15 -0.53
N SER A 602 13.42 -12.08 -0.37
CA SER A 602 12.78 -11.37 0.75
C SER A 602 11.30 -11.71 0.91
N ALA A 603 10.72 -11.26 2.02
CA ALA A 603 9.28 -11.05 2.17
C ALA A 603 9.02 -9.58 2.53
N SER A 604 9.17 -8.69 1.56
CA SER A 604 9.05 -7.24 1.73
C SER A 604 7.58 -6.80 1.92
N ILE A 605 7.34 -5.70 2.63
CA ILE A 605 5.98 -5.18 2.85
C ILE A 605 5.36 -4.68 1.54
N PHE A 606 6.12 -3.95 0.72
CA PHE A 606 5.59 -3.27 -0.47
C PHE A 606 5.82 -4.02 -1.78
N ASP A 607 6.71 -5.02 -1.80
CA ASP A 607 6.97 -5.89 -2.95
C ASP A 607 6.54 -7.36 -2.74
N GLY A 608 6.17 -7.72 -1.51
CA GLY A 608 5.69 -9.06 -1.18
C GLY A 608 6.80 -10.09 -1.07
N PHE A 609 6.41 -11.37 -1.11
CA PHE A 609 7.34 -12.48 -1.14
C PHE A 609 8.07 -12.52 -2.49
N THR A 610 9.39 -12.59 -2.44
CA THR A 610 10.24 -12.43 -3.63
C THR A 610 11.19 -13.61 -3.79
N VAL A 611 11.15 -14.21 -4.97
CA VAL A 611 12.02 -15.30 -5.41
C VAL A 611 12.73 -14.89 -6.69
N GLU A 612 13.98 -15.30 -6.85
CA GLU A 612 14.77 -15.05 -8.05
C GLU A 612 15.13 -16.36 -8.75
N ALA A 613 15.11 -16.34 -10.08
CA ALA A 613 15.66 -17.41 -10.90
C ALA A 613 16.70 -16.82 -11.85
N THR A 614 17.95 -17.27 -11.73
CA THR A 614 19.00 -16.96 -12.70
C THR A 614 18.95 -18.02 -13.78
N LEU A 615 18.71 -17.57 -15.00
CA LEU A 615 18.42 -18.40 -16.15
C LEU A 615 19.52 -18.25 -17.20
N ASP A 616 20.06 -19.36 -17.69
CA ASP A 616 21.16 -19.43 -18.64
C ASP A 616 20.72 -20.21 -19.90
N PRO A 617 20.61 -19.54 -21.06
CA PRO A 617 20.28 -20.20 -22.31
C PRO A 617 21.26 -21.29 -22.74
N SER A 618 22.51 -21.27 -22.28
CA SER A 618 23.50 -22.28 -22.61
C SER A 618 23.34 -23.58 -21.81
N GLU A 619 22.66 -23.52 -20.66
CA GLU A 619 22.49 -24.65 -19.75
C GLU A 619 21.08 -25.23 -19.76
N GLN A 620 20.06 -24.40 -20.00
CA GLN A 620 18.66 -24.76 -19.76
C GLN A 620 17.91 -25.13 -21.06
N PRO A 621 17.44 -26.38 -21.21
CA PRO A 621 16.72 -26.84 -22.40
C PRO A 621 15.50 -26.02 -22.78
N PHE A 622 14.68 -25.63 -21.81
CA PHE A 622 13.53 -24.78 -22.06
C PHE A 622 13.87 -23.38 -22.60
N LEU A 623 15.15 -22.98 -22.65
CA LEU A 623 15.58 -21.74 -23.30
C LEU A 623 16.23 -22.00 -24.65
N TYR A 624 17.23 -22.89 -24.73
CA TYR A 624 17.90 -23.13 -26.02
C TYR A 624 16.99 -23.84 -27.03
N ASP A 625 15.99 -24.63 -26.58
CA ASP A 625 14.99 -25.25 -27.45
C ASP A 625 13.72 -24.39 -27.61
N HIS A 626 13.72 -23.15 -27.12
CA HIS A 626 12.64 -22.19 -27.30
C HIS A 626 13.20 -20.83 -27.78
N GLN A 627 13.57 -20.81 -29.07
CA GLN A 627 14.18 -19.64 -29.71
C GLN A 627 13.28 -19.10 -30.82
N ILE A 628 12.96 -17.81 -30.77
CA ILE A 628 12.26 -17.11 -31.86
C ILE A 628 13.32 -16.34 -32.65
N ASP A 629 13.43 -16.64 -33.94
CA ASP A 629 14.46 -16.06 -34.83
C ASP A 629 15.89 -16.15 -34.25
N GLY A 630 16.21 -17.30 -33.63
CA GLY A 630 17.52 -17.55 -33.00
C GLY A 630 17.76 -16.81 -31.68
N THR A 631 16.74 -16.14 -31.12
CA THR A 631 16.81 -15.49 -29.80
C THR A 631 16.06 -16.34 -28.77
N PRO A 632 16.71 -16.83 -27.70
CA PRO A 632 16.02 -17.52 -26.62
C PRO A 632 15.01 -16.59 -25.93
N VAL A 633 13.82 -17.13 -25.68
CA VAL A 633 12.73 -16.44 -24.98
C VAL A 633 12.23 -17.36 -23.88
N LEU A 634 11.97 -16.83 -22.68
CA LEU A 634 11.37 -17.63 -21.60
C LEU A 634 9.98 -18.17 -22.04
N PRO A 635 9.77 -19.49 -22.10
CA PRO A 635 8.47 -20.05 -22.46
C PRO A 635 7.40 -19.66 -21.44
N GLY A 636 6.19 -19.40 -21.93
CA GLY A 636 5.06 -19.05 -21.06
C GLY A 636 4.75 -20.12 -20.01
N VAL A 637 4.87 -21.39 -20.38
CA VAL A 637 4.68 -22.53 -19.47
C VAL A 637 5.69 -22.57 -18.31
N MET A 638 6.90 -22.04 -18.52
CA MET A 638 7.90 -21.92 -17.44
C MET A 638 7.62 -20.69 -16.55
N GLY A 639 6.97 -19.65 -17.07
CA GLY A 639 6.43 -18.56 -16.24
C GLY A 639 5.32 -19.05 -15.30
N ILE A 640 4.42 -19.91 -15.80
CA ILE A 640 3.38 -20.58 -15.00
C ILE A 640 4.02 -21.47 -13.91
N GLU A 641 5.04 -22.25 -14.29
CA GLU A 641 5.82 -23.08 -13.34
C GLU A 641 6.47 -22.23 -12.24
N ALA A 642 7.08 -21.09 -12.61
CA ALA A 642 7.72 -20.19 -11.65
C ALA A 642 6.74 -19.67 -10.58
N PHE A 643 5.49 -19.41 -10.95
CA PHE A 643 4.45 -19.01 -9.98
C PHE A 643 4.08 -20.15 -9.03
N ALA A 644 3.90 -21.37 -9.56
CA ALA A 644 3.59 -22.54 -8.74
C ALA A 644 4.72 -22.88 -7.77
N GLU A 645 5.96 -22.90 -8.25
CA GLU A 645 7.14 -23.14 -7.42
C GLU A 645 7.26 -22.11 -6.30
N ALA A 646 7.18 -20.82 -6.63
CA ALA A 646 7.29 -19.74 -5.65
C ALA A 646 6.18 -19.82 -4.59
N ALA A 647 4.95 -20.20 -4.96
CA ALA A 647 3.86 -20.41 -4.01
C ALA A 647 4.17 -21.52 -2.99
N ARG A 648 4.75 -22.63 -3.45
CA ARG A 648 5.09 -23.78 -2.60
C ARG A 648 6.28 -23.54 -1.67
N VAL A 649 7.12 -22.53 -1.93
CA VAL A 649 8.22 -22.18 -1.01
C VAL A 649 7.70 -21.76 0.36
N LEU A 650 6.67 -20.89 0.40
CA LEU A 650 6.05 -20.46 1.66
C LEU A 650 5.04 -21.49 2.19
N TYR A 651 4.33 -22.18 1.29
CA TYR A 651 3.24 -23.09 1.64
C TYR A 651 3.49 -24.51 1.08
N PRO A 652 4.52 -25.22 1.55
CA PRO A 652 4.92 -26.52 0.97
C PRO A 652 3.87 -27.63 1.15
N ASP A 653 3.06 -27.53 2.21
CA ASP A 653 1.99 -28.48 2.55
C ASP A 653 0.65 -28.17 1.84
N TRP A 654 0.62 -27.13 1.01
CA TRP A 654 -0.57 -26.78 0.22
C TRP A 654 -0.41 -27.24 -1.22
N HIS A 655 -1.53 -27.61 -1.84
CA HIS A 655 -1.58 -28.05 -3.24
C HIS A 655 -1.94 -26.87 -4.14
N VAL A 656 -1.24 -26.74 -5.26
CA VAL A 656 -1.61 -25.80 -6.32
C VAL A 656 -2.85 -26.33 -7.04
N ALA A 657 -4.01 -25.80 -6.66
CA ALA A 657 -5.31 -26.22 -7.17
C ALA A 657 -5.62 -25.62 -8.55
N ALA A 658 -5.12 -24.41 -8.82
CA ALA A 658 -5.22 -23.77 -10.12
C ALA A 658 -4.23 -22.61 -10.24
N ILE A 659 -3.87 -22.27 -11.48
CA ILE A 659 -3.32 -20.96 -11.83
C ILE A 659 -4.35 -20.27 -12.73
N GLU A 660 -4.81 -19.10 -12.28
CA GLU A 660 -5.94 -18.35 -12.80
C GLU A 660 -5.47 -17.00 -13.36
N ASP A 661 -6.18 -16.45 -14.33
CA ASP A 661 -5.92 -15.13 -14.94
C ASP A 661 -4.46 -14.94 -15.38
N VAL A 662 -3.89 -15.94 -16.03
CA VAL A 662 -2.51 -15.85 -16.55
C VAL A 662 -2.50 -14.85 -17.69
N ALA A 663 -1.65 -13.84 -17.59
CA ALA A 663 -1.44 -12.85 -18.65
C ALA A 663 0.03 -12.85 -19.10
N PHE A 664 0.23 -12.97 -20.41
CA PHE A 664 1.52 -12.89 -21.09
C PHE A 664 1.72 -11.47 -21.61
N LEU A 665 2.32 -10.60 -20.79
CA LEU A 665 2.35 -9.16 -21.04
C LEU A 665 3.48 -8.75 -21.98
N ALA A 666 4.65 -9.39 -21.87
CA ALA A 666 5.80 -9.09 -22.71
C ALA A 666 6.79 -10.27 -22.75
N PRO A 667 7.44 -10.55 -23.89
CA PRO A 667 8.44 -11.62 -23.97
C PRO A 667 9.69 -11.29 -23.15
N PHE A 668 10.16 -12.23 -22.35
CA PHE A 668 11.45 -12.13 -21.67
C PHE A 668 12.55 -12.74 -22.53
N LYS A 669 13.35 -11.90 -23.20
CA LYS A 669 14.36 -12.31 -24.20
C LYS A 669 15.76 -12.39 -23.62
N PHE A 670 16.55 -13.36 -24.03
CA PHE A 670 17.97 -13.45 -23.63
C PHE A 670 18.85 -12.92 -24.76
N TYR A 671 19.38 -11.71 -24.57
CA TYR A 671 20.22 -11.07 -25.56
C TYR A 671 21.61 -11.69 -25.54
N ARG A 672 22.17 -11.98 -26.72
CA ARG A 672 23.53 -12.55 -26.89
C ARG A 672 23.74 -13.89 -26.19
N ASN A 673 22.67 -14.62 -25.86
CA ASN A 673 22.71 -15.84 -25.06
C ASN A 673 23.38 -15.67 -23.69
N GLU A 674 23.34 -14.46 -23.12
CA GLU A 674 23.88 -14.20 -21.78
C GLU A 674 22.84 -14.59 -20.70
N PRO A 675 23.30 -15.10 -19.54
CA PRO A 675 22.42 -15.38 -18.40
C PRO A 675 21.68 -14.13 -17.93
N ARG A 676 20.43 -14.30 -17.50
CA ARG A 676 19.62 -13.21 -16.94
C ARG A 676 18.78 -13.70 -15.76
N THR A 677 18.61 -12.83 -14.77
CA THR A 677 17.76 -13.10 -13.62
C THR A 677 16.34 -12.60 -13.87
N VAL A 678 15.37 -13.44 -13.53
CA VAL A 678 13.96 -13.06 -13.37
C VAL A 678 13.62 -12.99 -11.89
N THR A 679 12.71 -12.09 -11.54
CA THR A 679 12.22 -11.90 -10.17
C THR A 679 10.73 -12.21 -10.14
N VAL A 680 10.30 -13.09 -9.25
CA VAL A 680 8.90 -13.45 -9.02
C VAL A 680 8.47 -12.85 -7.70
N ASN A 681 7.51 -11.93 -7.73
CA ASN A 681 6.90 -11.29 -6.56
C ASN A 681 5.50 -11.85 -6.32
N ALA A 682 5.12 -12.03 -5.07
CA ALA A 682 3.83 -12.59 -4.67
C ALA A 682 3.23 -11.91 -3.43
N PHE A 683 1.94 -11.60 -3.48
CA PHE A 683 1.15 -11.24 -2.30
C PHE A 683 0.08 -12.29 -2.05
N PHE A 684 -0.01 -12.80 -0.82
CA PHE A 684 -0.98 -13.85 -0.48
C PHE A 684 -2.17 -13.26 0.28
N THR A 685 -3.36 -13.79 0.02
CA THR A 685 -4.61 -13.48 0.70
C THR A 685 -5.41 -14.76 0.93
N ARG A 686 -6.55 -14.67 1.62
CA ARG A 686 -7.49 -15.79 1.81
C ARG A 686 -8.77 -15.57 1.01
N ASP A 687 -9.30 -16.67 0.48
CA ASP A 687 -10.62 -16.75 -0.13
C ASP A 687 -11.33 -18.01 0.39
N GLY A 688 -12.15 -17.83 1.44
CA GLY A 688 -12.65 -18.94 2.26
C GLY A 688 -11.50 -19.72 2.89
N GLU A 689 -11.48 -21.03 2.68
CA GLU A 689 -10.42 -21.94 3.14
C GLU A 689 -9.19 -21.98 2.20
N ALA A 690 -9.29 -21.39 1.01
CA ALA A 690 -8.19 -21.35 0.04
C ALA A 690 -7.24 -20.17 0.28
N LEU A 691 -5.98 -20.33 -0.11
CA LEU A 691 -5.04 -19.20 -0.23
C LEU A 691 -4.94 -18.76 -1.69
N ILE A 692 -4.94 -17.46 -1.91
CA ILE A 692 -4.76 -16.86 -3.24
C ILE A 692 -3.49 -16.03 -3.22
N GLY A 693 -2.52 -16.39 -4.06
CA GLY A 693 -1.36 -15.55 -4.31
C GLY A 693 -1.51 -14.75 -5.60
N ASP A 694 -1.34 -13.44 -5.54
CA ASP A 694 -1.24 -12.55 -6.70
C ASP A 694 0.23 -12.44 -7.14
N PHE A 695 0.60 -13.01 -8.28
CA PHE A 695 1.98 -13.14 -8.74
C PHE A 695 2.33 -12.22 -9.92
N ARG A 696 3.59 -11.77 -9.94
CA ARG A 696 4.21 -11.08 -11.09
C ARG A 696 5.62 -11.60 -11.32
N LEU A 697 5.95 -11.92 -12.57
CA LEU A 697 7.32 -12.21 -13.00
C LEU A 697 7.88 -10.98 -13.71
N ARG A 698 8.98 -10.46 -13.20
CA ARG A 698 9.63 -9.23 -13.65
C ARG A 698 11.04 -9.49 -14.13
N GLY A 699 11.48 -8.62 -15.02
CA GLY A 699 12.82 -8.58 -15.57
C GLY A 699 13.41 -7.19 -15.50
N GLN A 700 14.72 -7.12 -15.27
CA GLN A 700 15.44 -5.86 -15.32
C GLN A 700 16.34 -5.79 -16.55
N ARG A 701 16.50 -4.58 -17.09
CA ARG A 701 17.39 -4.27 -18.20
C ARG A 701 18.07 -2.92 -17.98
N ALA A 702 19.40 -2.92 -18.01
CA ALA A 702 20.17 -1.69 -18.13
C ALA A 702 19.98 -1.09 -19.54
N LEU A 703 19.58 0.17 -19.58
CA LEU A 703 19.55 0.98 -20.79
C LEU A 703 20.94 1.54 -21.09
N ALA A 704 21.17 1.94 -22.35
CA ALA A 704 22.43 2.57 -22.74
C ALA A 704 22.71 3.89 -21.98
N SER A 705 21.67 4.51 -21.41
CA SER A 705 21.77 5.67 -20.51
C SER A 705 22.32 5.35 -19.11
N GLY A 706 22.50 4.07 -18.78
CA GLY A 706 22.86 3.61 -17.43
C GLY A 706 21.66 3.44 -16.49
N GLU A 707 20.45 3.84 -16.92
CA GLU A 707 19.21 3.63 -16.17
C GLU A 707 18.76 2.17 -16.25
N THR A 708 18.34 1.59 -15.14
CA THR A 708 17.75 0.24 -15.14
C THR A 708 16.25 0.35 -15.27
N ARG A 709 15.70 -0.28 -16.32
CA ARG A 709 14.26 -0.38 -16.52
C ARG A 709 13.77 -1.76 -16.09
N GLU A 710 12.77 -1.77 -15.22
CA GLU A 710 12.04 -2.97 -14.86
C GLU A 710 10.81 -3.14 -15.75
N GLN A 711 10.47 -4.39 -16.07
CA GLN A 711 9.30 -4.75 -16.86
C GLN A 711 8.63 -5.99 -16.26
N THR A 712 7.31 -5.96 -16.11
CA THR A 712 6.53 -7.18 -15.82
C THR A 712 6.30 -7.92 -17.14
N HIS A 713 6.60 -9.22 -17.14
CA HIS A 713 6.50 -10.09 -18.30
C HIS A 713 5.30 -11.03 -18.20
N PHE A 714 5.01 -11.52 -16.99
CA PHE A 714 3.89 -12.43 -16.71
C PHE A 714 3.19 -12.00 -15.42
N SER A 715 1.90 -12.24 -15.33
CA SER A 715 1.14 -12.17 -14.07
C SER A 715 0.12 -13.29 -14.01
N ALA A 716 -0.22 -13.75 -12.81
CA ALA A 716 -1.28 -14.73 -12.59
C ALA A 716 -1.75 -14.70 -11.14
N ARG A 717 -2.87 -15.36 -10.85
CA ARG A 717 -3.29 -15.74 -9.51
C ARG A 717 -3.04 -17.23 -9.30
N VAL A 718 -2.41 -17.62 -8.19
CA VAL A 718 -2.24 -19.04 -7.82
C VAL A 718 -3.19 -19.36 -6.69
N ARG A 719 -4.05 -20.34 -6.91
CA ARG A 719 -4.98 -20.88 -5.91
C ARG A 719 -4.36 -22.08 -5.22
N LEU A 720 -4.27 -22.03 -3.90
CA LEU A 720 -3.78 -23.10 -3.06
C LEU A 720 -4.90 -23.67 -2.20
N GLU A 721 -5.00 -24.99 -2.14
CA GLU A 721 -5.97 -25.72 -1.31
C GLU A 721 -5.24 -26.76 -0.44
N ARG A 722 -5.84 -27.13 0.70
CA ARG A 722 -5.26 -28.13 1.62
C ARG A 722 -5.41 -29.55 1.12
N GLU A 723 -6.49 -29.83 0.40
CA GLU A 723 -6.76 -31.14 -0.17
C GLU A 723 -6.27 -31.19 -1.62
N PRO A 724 -5.78 -32.34 -2.10
CA PRO A 724 -5.44 -32.51 -3.50
C PRO A 724 -6.69 -32.43 -4.38
N LEU A 725 -6.51 -31.97 -5.62
CA LEU A 725 -7.58 -31.91 -6.61
C LEU A 725 -8.21 -33.29 -6.84
N SER A 726 -9.54 -33.32 -6.85
CA SER A 726 -10.28 -34.51 -7.29
C SER A 726 -10.02 -34.79 -8.77
N LEU A 727 -9.70 -36.04 -9.09
CA LEU A 727 -9.45 -36.46 -10.47
C LEU A 727 -10.76 -36.41 -11.27
N PRO A 728 -10.85 -35.59 -12.34
CA PRO A 728 -12.06 -35.56 -13.16
C PRO A 728 -12.12 -36.81 -14.04
N ALA A 729 -13.35 -37.20 -14.39
CA ALA A 729 -13.57 -38.19 -15.45
C ALA A 729 -13.26 -37.54 -16.80
N GLY A 730 -12.48 -38.22 -17.64
CA GLY A 730 -12.17 -37.82 -19.00
C GLY A 730 -12.54 -38.91 -19.99
N ASP A 731 -12.85 -38.51 -21.21
CA ASP A 731 -12.97 -39.43 -22.34
C ASP A 731 -11.58 -39.57 -22.98
N GLY A 732 -11.06 -40.79 -23.08
CA GLY A 732 -9.79 -41.05 -23.75
C GLY A 732 -9.89 -40.71 -25.23
N ALA A 733 -9.01 -39.86 -25.73
CA ALA A 733 -8.93 -39.58 -27.16
C ALA A 733 -8.14 -40.67 -27.89
N GLN A 734 -8.83 -41.38 -28.77
CA GLN A 734 -8.21 -42.33 -29.69
C GLN A 734 -8.33 -41.81 -31.12
N ARG A 735 -7.31 -42.11 -31.92
CA ARG A 735 -7.33 -41.79 -33.35
C ARG A 735 -7.96 -42.94 -34.12
N ASP A 736 -8.94 -42.61 -34.95
CA ASP A 736 -9.52 -43.59 -35.88
C ASP A 736 -8.51 -43.99 -36.96
N ASP A 737 -8.46 -45.29 -37.26
CA ASP A 737 -7.61 -45.81 -38.32
C ASP A 737 -7.95 -45.20 -39.68
N GLY A 738 -6.98 -44.50 -40.28
CA GLY A 738 -7.13 -43.85 -41.58
C GLY A 738 -7.54 -42.38 -41.55
N ALA A 739 -7.80 -41.79 -40.37
CA ALA A 739 -8.08 -40.35 -40.26
C ALA A 739 -6.89 -39.50 -40.76
N PRO A 740 -7.10 -38.42 -41.54
CA PRO A 740 -6.06 -37.48 -41.91
C PRO A 740 -5.30 -36.98 -40.67
N ALA A 741 -3.98 -36.89 -40.78
CA ALA A 741 -3.14 -36.47 -39.67
C ALA A 741 -1.91 -35.71 -40.17
N VAL A 742 -1.51 -34.69 -39.41
CA VAL A 742 -0.27 -33.95 -39.61
C VAL A 742 0.82 -34.63 -38.81
N LYS A 743 1.98 -34.83 -39.44
CA LYS A 743 3.13 -35.45 -38.79
C LYS A 743 4.07 -34.40 -38.23
N ARG A 744 4.82 -34.80 -37.20
CA ARG A 744 5.88 -34.04 -36.52
C ARG A 744 6.72 -33.16 -37.46
N ASP A 745 7.24 -33.74 -38.54
CA ASP A 745 8.12 -33.02 -39.45
C ASP A 745 7.42 -31.86 -40.17
N ASP A 746 6.13 -31.98 -40.49
CA ASP A 746 5.36 -30.88 -41.09
C ASP A 746 5.03 -29.79 -40.06
N ILE A 747 4.74 -30.18 -38.81
CA ILE A 747 4.48 -29.24 -37.70
C ILE A 747 5.74 -28.38 -37.43
N TYR A 748 6.90 -29.01 -37.26
CA TYR A 748 8.15 -28.32 -36.90
C TYR A 748 8.93 -27.73 -38.08
N ARG A 749 8.32 -27.68 -39.28
CA ARG A 749 8.73 -26.74 -40.34
C ARG A 749 8.28 -25.31 -40.05
N ILE A 750 7.17 -25.16 -39.32
CA ILE A 750 6.58 -23.86 -38.96
C ILE A 750 6.99 -23.46 -37.54
N TYR A 751 6.90 -24.39 -36.59
CA TYR A 751 7.17 -24.13 -35.17
C TYR A 751 8.67 -23.97 -34.93
N PHE A 752 9.03 -23.00 -34.08
CA PHE A 752 10.41 -22.63 -33.78
C PHE A 752 11.08 -23.50 -32.68
N HIS A 753 10.38 -24.51 -32.17
CA HIS A 753 10.81 -25.31 -31.03
C HIS A 753 11.90 -26.34 -31.38
N GLY A 754 12.89 -26.45 -30.49
CA GLY A 754 13.95 -27.45 -30.50
C GLY A 754 13.54 -28.77 -29.79
N PRO A 755 14.39 -29.80 -29.85
CA PRO A 755 14.02 -31.18 -29.49
C PRO A 755 13.29 -31.39 -28.16
N ALA A 756 13.67 -30.70 -27.08
CA ALA A 756 13.03 -30.84 -25.77
C ALA A 756 11.57 -30.34 -25.73
N TYR A 757 11.22 -29.38 -26.59
CA TYR A 757 9.90 -28.72 -26.67
C TYR A 757 9.12 -29.08 -27.94
N ARG A 758 9.63 -30.01 -28.74
CA ARG A 758 8.86 -30.61 -29.82
C ARG A 758 7.86 -31.63 -29.26
N VAL A 759 6.82 -31.14 -28.59
CA VAL A 759 5.85 -31.96 -27.84
C VAL A 759 4.78 -32.64 -28.69
N LEU A 760 4.74 -32.45 -30.01
CA LEU A 760 3.77 -33.08 -30.92
C LEU A 760 4.40 -34.15 -31.82
N ASP A 761 3.89 -35.38 -31.76
CA ASP A 761 4.23 -36.43 -32.73
C ASP A 761 3.28 -36.40 -33.94
N THR A 762 1.98 -36.43 -33.67
CA THR A 762 0.93 -36.49 -34.68
C THR A 762 -0.27 -35.68 -34.21
N VAL A 763 -0.89 -34.91 -35.11
CA VAL A 763 -2.13 -34.16 -34.85
C VAL A 763 -3.23 -34.61 -35.81
N TRP A 764 -4.46 -34.78 -35.33
CA TRP A 764 -5.62 -35.17 -36.15
C TRP A 764 -6.90 -34.44 -35.71
N ARG A 765 -7.90 -34.43 -36.58
CA ARG A 765 -9.23 -33.90 -36.28
C ARG A 765 -10.07 -34.95 -35.54
N GLN A 766 -10.79 -34.53 -34.51
CA GLN A 766 -11.73 -35.37 -33.76
C GLN A 766 -13.07 -34.63 -33.61
N GLY A 767 -13.96 -34.77 -34.59
CA GLY A 767 -15.19 -33.98 -34.66
C GLY A 767 -14.88 -32.49 -34.85
N GLU A 768 -15.40 -31.65 -33.95
CA GLU A 768 -15.10 -30.20 -33.90
C GLU A 768 -13.82 -29.87 -33.10
N ARG A 769 -13.16 -30.89 -32.55
CA ARG A 769 -11.93 -30.77 -31.76
C ARG A 769 -10.71 -31.14 -32.59
N VAL A 770 -9.54 -30.74 -32.10
CA VAL A 770 -8.24 -31.21 -32.59
C VAL A 770 -7.52 -31.96 -31.49
N ALA A 771 -6.85 -33.06 -31.84
CA ALA A 771 -6.13 -33.90 -30.89
C ALA A 771 -4.66 -34.00 -31.28
N GLY A 772 -3.77 -33.77 -30.32
CA GLY A 772 -2.31 -33.82 -30.48
C GLY A 772 -1.68 -34.88 -29.59
N LEU A 773 -1.03 -35.87 -30.20
CA LEU A 773 -0.33 -36.96 -29.51
C LEU A 773 1.06 -36.52 -29.07
N MET A 774 1.39 -36.76 -27.80
CA MET A 774 2.71 -36.55 -27.25
C MET A 774 3.69 -37.66 -27.68
N PRO A 775 4.94 -37.32 -28.07
CA PRO A 775 5.99 -38.31 -28.32
C PRO A 775 6.31 -39.14 -27.08
N ARG A 776 6.71 -40.40 -27.30
CA ARG A 776 7.07 -41.32 -26.20
C ARG A 776 8.32 -40.89 -25.44
N GLU A 777 9.33 -40.41 -26.15
CA GLU A 777 10.61 -40.02 -25.57
C GLU A 777 10.95 -38.60 -26.01
N LEU A 778 11.18 -37.73 -25.02
CA LEU A 778 11.68 -36.37 -25.21
C LEU A 778 12.96 -36.20 -24.38
N PRO A 779 13.92 -35.39 -24.83
CA PRO A 779 15.04 -34.96 -23.99
C PRO A 779 14.57 -34.32 -22.68
N ALA A 780 15.49 -34.17 -21.73
CA ALA A 780 15.22 -33.47 -20.48
C ALA A 780 14.69 -32.05 -20.77
N ASN A 781 13.64 -31.65 -20.03
CA ASN A 781 12.99 -30.35 -20.20
C ASN A 781 13.77 -29.20 -19.56
N HIS A 782 14.48 -29.50 -18.49
CA HIS A 782 15.20 -28.54 -17.65
C HIS A 782 16.45 -29.21 -17.09
N SER A 783 17.37 -28.38 -16.58
CA SER A 783 18.60 -28.82 -15.92
C SER A 783 18.69 -28.16 -14.54
N PRO A 784 19.01 -28.90 -13.46
CA PRO A 784 19.16 -30.36 -13.41
C PRO A 784 17.83 -31.11 -13.63
N SER A 785 17.87 -32.22 -14.36
CA SER A 785 16.68 -32.94 -14.83
C SER A 785 15.88 -33.63 -13.71
N GLU A 786 16.51 -33.88 -12.57
CA GLU A 786 15.93 -34.51 -11.39
C GLU A 786 15.03 -33.58 -10.57
N ARG A 787 15.08 -32.26 -10.81
CA ARG A 787 14.20 -31.32 -10.12
C ARG A 787 12.75 -31.55 -10.58
N SER A 788 11.83 -31.76 -9.65
CA SER A 788 10.41 -31.91 -9.98
C SER A 788 9.80 -30.60 -10.43
N THR A 789 8.88 -30.64 -11.39
CA THR A 789 8.00 -29.52 -11.74
C THR A 789 6.63 -29.69 -11.07
N VAL A 790 5.94 -28.60 -10.80
CA VAL A 790 4.63 -28.56 -10.16
C VAL A 790 3.49 -28.59 -11.18
N MET A 791 3.64 -27.88 -12.30
CA MET A 791 2.55 -27.68 -13.28
C MET A 791 2.67 -28.52 -14.55
N ALA A 792 3.66 -29.41 -14.62
CA ALA A 792 3.97 -30.22 -15.80
C ALA A 792 4.06 -29.38 -17.11
N PRO A 793 5.05 -28.46 -17.23
CA PRO A 793 5.09 -27.43 -18.27
C PRO A 793 4.92 -27.95 -19.71
N ARG A 794 5.48 -29.13 -20.02
CA ARG A 794 5.38 -29.74 -21.35
C ARG A 794 3.97 -30.21 -21.71
N LEU A 795 3.13 -30.55 -20.74
CA LEU A 795 1.73 -30.92 -20.99
C LEU A 795 0.89 -29.69 -21.29
N ILE A 796 1.18 -28.56 -20.63
CA ILE A 796 0.56 -27.28 -20.96
C ILE A 796 1.00 -26.84 -22.36
N GLU A 797 2.29 -27.02 -22.69
CA GLU A 797 2.82 -26.74 -24.02
C GLU A 797 2.18 -27.61 -25.09
N LEU A 798 1.88 -28.88 -24.79
CA LEU A 798 1.15 -29.78 -25.68
C LEU A 798 -0.22 -29.20 -26.06
N CYS A 799 -0.93 -28.60 -25.09
CA CYS A 799 -2.17 -27.88 -25.37
C CYS A 799 -1.94 -26.66 -26.27
N PHE A 800 -0.93 -25.83 -25.98
CA PHE A 800 -0.63 -24.63 -26.77
C PHE A 800 -0.30 -24.96 -28.23
N GLN A 801 0.59 -25.92 -28.47
CA GLN A 801 0.99 -26.29 -29.82
C GLN A 801 -0.16 -26.99 -30.56
N THR A 802 -0.99 -27.77 -29.87
CA THR A 802 -2.18 -28.39 -30.50
C THR A 802 -3.19 -27.31 -30.93
N ALA A 803 -3.46 -26.32 -30.07
CA ALA A 803 -4.30 -25.17 -30.40
C ALA A 803 -3.73 -24.36 -31.58
N GLY A 804 -2.42 -24.11 -31.58
CA GLY A 804 -1.76 -23.38 -32.66
C GLY A 804 -1.81 -24.12 -34.00
N VAL A 805 -1.79 -25.47 -34.03
CA VAL A 805 -1.98 -26.23 -35.28
C VAL A 805 -3.37 -25.95 -35.86
N TRP A 806 -4.40 -25.91 -35.00
CA TRP A 806 -5.75 -25.53 -35.44
C TRP A 806 -5.81 -24.08 -35.92
N GLU A 807 -5.23 -23.13 -35.16
CA GLU A 807 -5.23 -21.71 -35.49
C GLU A 807 -4.53 -21.43 -36.83
N ILE A 808 -3.35 -22.03 -37.06
CA ILE A 808 -2.62 -21.90 -38.32
C ILE A 808 -3.44 -22.53 -39.46
N GLY A 809 -3.98 -23.74 -39.25
CA GLY A 809 -4.74 -24.45 -40.28
C GLY A 809 -6.05 -23.75 -40.67
N THR A 810 -6.66 -22.97 -39.78
CA THR A 810 -7.89 -22.21 -40.05
C THR A 810 -7.60 -20.80 -40.56
N THR A 811 -6.80 -20.03 -39.82
CA THR A 811 -6.60 -18.59 -40.05
C THR A 811 -5.38 -18.24 -40.90
N GLY A 812 -4.38 -19.13 -40.96
CA GLY A 812 -3.09 -18.86 -41.60
C GLY A 812 -2.12 -18.02 -40.78
N LYS A 813 -2.41 -17.84 -39.50
CA LYS A 813 -1.62 -17.04 -38.57
C LYS A 813 -1.01 -17.92 -37.48
N LEU A 814 0.22 -17.61 -37.10
CA LEU A 814 0.87 -18.18 -35.93
C LEU A 814 0.59 -17.28 -34.73
N GLY A 815 -0.07 -17.82 -33.71
CA GLY A 815 -0.34 -17.14 -32.45
C GLY A 815 0.73 -17.42 -31.38
N LEU A 816 0.98 -16.44 -30.51
CA LEU A 816 1.69 -16.63 -29.25
C LEU A 816 0.71 -16.55 -28.08
N PRO A 817 1.00 -17.21 -26.93
CA PRO A 817 0.18 -17.08 -25.73
C PRO A 817 -0.04 -15.61 -25.33
N TRP A 818 -1.30 -15.24 -25.07
CA TRP A 818 -1.69 -13.92 -24.60
C TRP A 818 -2.37 -13.96 -23.23
N GLN A 819 -3.33 -14.86 -23.05
CA GLN A 819 -4.04 -15.04 -21.78
C GLN A 819 -4.48 -16.49 -21.56
N ILE A 820 -4.67 -16.90 -20.30
CA ILE A 820 -5.35 -18.13 -19.91
C ILE A 820 -6.27 -17.77 -18.74
N ASP A 821 -7.53 -18.20 -18.79
CA ASP A 821 -8.46 -17.98 -17.70
C ASP A 821 -8.12 -18.89 -16.51
N ARG A 822 -7.85 -20.19 -16.79
CA ARG A 822 -7.42 -21.14 -15.77
C ARG A 822 -6.60 -22.31 -16.33
N VAL A 823 -5.62 -22.77 -15.56
CA VAL A 823 -4.92 -24.06 -15.77
C VAL A 823 -4.87 -24.87 -14.49
N ARG A 824 -5.10 -26.18 -14.60
CA ARG A 824 -5.02 -27.16 -13.50
C ARG A 824 -4.16 -28.34 -13.92
N THR A 825 -3.35 -28.84 -12.99
CA THR A 825 -2.54 -30.04 -13.16
C THR A 825 -2.92 -31.03 -12.08
N PHE A 826 -3.37 -32.22 -12.48
CA PHE A 826 -3.87 -33.26 -11.58
C PHE A 826 -2.82 -34.35 -11.31
N ARG A 827 -1.90 -34.56 -12.25
CA ARG A 827 -0.92 -35.66 -12.23
C ARG A 827 0.37 -35.22 -12.90
N ASP A 828 1.50 -35.68 -12.36
CA ASP A 828 2.80 -35.62 -13.02
C ASP A 828 3.06 -36.98 -13.72
N PRO A 829 3.14 -37.04 -15.07
CA PRO A 829 3.34 -38.30 -15.76
C PRO A 829 4.77 -38.82 -15.60
N GLN A 830 4.93 -40.01 -15.03
CA GLN A 830 6.22 -40.74 -15.09
C GLN A 830 6.54 -41.27 -16.50
N ASP A 831 5.49 -41.53 -17.30
CA ASP A 831 5.57 -41.92 -18.71
C ASP A 831 4.63 -41.05 -19.52
N THR A 832 5.13 -40.47 -20.60
CA THR A 832 4.39 -39.63 -21.54
C THR A 832 3.77 -40.42 -22.69
N ALA A 833 4.01 -41.72 -22.77
CA ALA A 833 3.49 -42.58 -23.82
C ALA A 833 1.96 -42.58 -23.85
N GLY A 834 1.39 -42.18 -24.99
CA GLY A 834 -0.05 -42.22 -25.22
C GLY A 834 -0.82 -41.04 -24.62
N LEU A 835 -0.14 -40.01 -24.10
CA LEU A 835 -0.80 -38.77 -23.70
C LEU A 835 -1.24 -37.97 -24.92
N VAL A 836 -2.49 -37.50 -24.90
CA VAL A 836 -3.12 -36.74 -25.99
C VAL A 836 -3.70 -35.45 -25.42
N ALA A 837 -3.34 -34.31 -25.99
CA ALA A 837 -4.07 -33.07 -25.77
C ALA A 837 -5.26 -32.99 -26.71
N VAL A 838 -6.46 -32.86 -26.16
CA VAL A 838 -7.68 -32.58 -26.90
C VAL A 838 -8.00 -31.11 -26.72
N VAL A 839 -8.00 -30.35 -27.82
CA VAL A 839 -8.30 -28.93 -27.83
C VAL A 839 -9.63 -28.67 -28.52
N GLU A 840 -10.46 -27.88 -27.86
CA GLU A 840 -11.76 -27.41 -28.32
C GLU A 840 -11.68 -25.89 -28.50
N PRO A 841 -11.70 -25.38 -29.76
CA PRO A 841 -11.85 -23.96 -30.01
C PRO A 841 -13.27 -23.50 -29.62
N ASP A 842 -13.40 -22.26 -29.15
CA ASP A 842 -14.72 -21.66 -28.96
C ASP A 842 -15.41 -21.38 -30.32
N ALA A 843 -16.69 -20.99 -30.27
CA ALA A 843 -17.50 -20.75 -31.47
C ALA A 843 -16.94 -19.64 -32.38
N ASP A 844 -16.21 -18.68 -31.83
CA ASP A 844 -15.62 -17.56 -32.56
C ASP A 844 -14.16 -17.83 -32.99
N GLY A 845 -13.59 -18.97 -32.57
CA GLY A 845 -12.19 -19.35 -32.77
C GLY A 845 -11.18 -18.48 -32.02
N GLN A 846 -11.60 -17.73 -31.00
CA GLN A 846 -10.76 -16.73 -30.31
C GLN A 846 -10.17 -17.23 -28.98
N SER A 847 -10.74 -18.30 -28.43
CA SER A 847 -10.22 -18.97 -27.24
C SER A 847 -10.29 -20.49 -27.37
N PHE A 848 -9.47 -21.17 -26.58
CA PHE A 848 -9.30 -22.62 -26.61
C PHE A 848 -9.43 -23.19 -25.21
N ASN A 849 -10.23 -24.26 -25.08
CA ASN A 849 -10.21 -25.14 -23.92
C ASN A 849 -9.46 -26.42 -24.29
N ALA A 850 -8.69 -26.98 -23.36
CA ALA A 850 -7.93 -28.19 -23.63
C ALA A 850 -7.84 -29.12 -22.43
N ARG A 851 -7.73 -30.42 -22.71
CA ARG A 851 -7.43 -31.44 -21.71
C ARG A 851 -6.36 -32.38 -22.21
N VAL A 852 -5.43 -32.77 -21.34
CA VAL A 852 -4.47 -33.84 -21.62
C VAL A 852 -4.94 -35.12 -20.97
N THR A 853 -5.13 -36.18 -21.76
CA THR A 853 -5.62 -37.48 -21.28
C THR A 853 -4.72 -38.63 -21.74
N ASP A 854 -4.68 -39.73 -20.99
CA ASP A 854 -4.17 -41.01 -21.49
C ASP A 854 -5.27 -41.82 -22.22
N GLY A 855 -4.91 -43.03 -22.69
CA GLY A 855 -5.84 -43.94 -23.37
C GLY A 855 -6.95 -44.50 -22.48
N ASP A 856 -6.81 -44.43 -21.16
CA ASP A 856 -7.79 -44.88 -20.16
C ASP A 856 -8.74 -43.74 -19.73
N GLY A 857 -8.55 -42.52 -20.26
CA GLY A 857 -9.36 -41.34 -19.95
C GLY A 857 -8.93 -40.59 -18.68
N ASN A 858 -7.77 -40.90 -18.10
CA ASN A 858 -7.24 -40.15 -16.96
C ASN A 858 -6.79 -38.77 -17.41
N VAL A 859 -7.29 -37.71 -16.74
CA VAL A 859 -6.93 -36.32 -17.04
C VAL A 859 -5.66 -35.88 -16.29
N TYR A 860 -4.68 -35.32 -17.00
CA TYR A 860 -3.43 -34.83 -16.43
C TYR A 860 -3.43 -33.31 -16.28
N VAL A 861 -3.92 -32.60 -17.31
CA VAL A 861 -4.00 -31.14 -17.36
C VAL A 861 -5.36 -30.73 -17.89
N GLU A 862 -5.91 -29.66 -17.34
CA GLU A 862 -7.06 -28.94 -17.87
C GLU A 862 -6.67 -27.46 -18.07
N LEU A 863 -6.99 -26.93 -19.24
CA LEU A 863 -6.70 -25.56 -19.68
C LEU A 863 -8.01 -24.93 -20.14
N GLU A 864 -8.35 -23.76 -19.61
CA GLU A 864 -9.57 -23.04 -19.93
C GLU A 864 -9.26 -21.63 -20.40
N GLY A 865 -9.96 -21.21 -21.46
CA GLY A 865 -9.91 -19.84 -21.97
C GLY A 865 -8.51 -19.41 -22.44
N TYR A 866 -7.74 -20.31 -23.05
CA TYR A 866 -6.45 -19.96 -23.65
C TYR A 866 -6.66 -19.08 -24.88
N ARG A 867 -6.02 -17.91 -24.91
CA ARG A 867 -6.09 -16.93 -26.00
C ARG A 867 -4.71 -16.60 -26.52
N THR A 868 -4.64 -16.32 -27.81
CA THR A 868 -3.40 -16.00 -28.53
C THR A 868 -3.37 -14.56 -29.02
N VAL A 869 -2.16 -14.06 -29.28
CA VAL A 869 -1.91 -12.82 -30.03
C VAL A 869 -1.13 -13.16 -31.29
N GLU A 870 -1.49 -12.55 -32.41
CA GLU A 870 -0.86 -12.81 -33.70
C GLU A 870 0.63 -12.40 -33.69
N LEU A 871 1.50 -13.34 -34.08
CA LEU A 871 2.93 -13.10 -34.31
C LEU A 871 3.22 -12.79 -35.78
N GLY A 872 2.56 -13.49 -36.71
CA GLY A 872 2.74 -13.31 -38.14
C GLY A 872 2.00 -14.37 -38.98
N GLY A 873 1.98 -14.15 -40.30
CA GLY A 873 1.40 -15.09 -41.26
C GLY A 873 2.31 -16.28 -41.58
N VAL A 874 1.70 -17.41 -41.91
CA VAL A 874 2.39 -18.63 -42.34
C VAL A 874 2.24 -18.79 -43.86
N ASP A 875 3.33 -19.17 -44.54
CA ASP A 875 3.31 -19.43 -45.99
C ASP A 875 2.30 -20.54 -46.35
N GLU A 876 1.59 -20.38 -47.47
CA GLU A 876 0.51 -21.28 -47.87
C GLU A 876 1.03 -22.70 -48.16
N GLU A 877 2.23 -22.87 -48.71
CA GLU A 877 2.83 -24.19 -48.95
C GLU A 877 3.14 -24.90 -47.64
N ALA A 878 3.70 -24.17 -46.67
CA ALA A 878 3.98 -24.69 -45.33
C ALA A 878 2.69 -25.02 -44.56
N ARG A 879 1.60 -24.27 -44.80
CA ARG A 879 0.31 -24.42 -44.13
C ARG A 879 -0.55 -25.56 -44.65
N GLN A 880 -0.39 -25.96 -45.91
CA GLN A 880 -1.22 -27.00 -46.55
C GLN A 880 -1.41 -28.27 -45.72
N PRO A 881 -0.37 -28.87 -45.11
CA PRO A 881 -0.53 -30.06 -44.29
C PRO A 881 -1.47 -29.83 -43.09
N LEU A 882 -1.41 -28.66 -42.46
CA LEU A 882 -2.24 -28.32 -41.30
C LEU A 882 -3.71 -28.11 -41.65
N GLN A 883 -4.00 -27.65 -42.88
CA GLN A 883 -5.40 -27.53 -43.35
C GLN A 883 -6.12 -28.87 -43.41
N ALA A 884 -5.39 -29.99 -43.57
CA ALA A 884 -5.95 -31.32 -43.68
C ALA A 884 -6.61 -31.83 -42.38
N VAL A 885 -6.31 -31.20 -41.24
CA VAL A 885 -6.87 -31.56 -39.92
C VAL A 885 -7.75 -30.47 -39.33
N THR A 886 -8.01 -29.39 -40.08
CA THR A 886 -8.87 -28.28 -39.65
C THR A 886 -10.06 -28.02 -40.58
N ARG A 887 -10.02 -28.51 -41.82
CA ARG A 887 -11.11 -28.39 -42.79
C ARG A 887 -12.04 -29.59 -42.77
#